data_AF-A0A194WWG8-F1
#
_entry.id   AF-A0A194WWG8-F1
#
_cell.length_a   1.000
_cell.length_b   1.000
_cell.length_c   1.000
_cell.angle_alpha   90.00
_cell.angle_beta   90.00
_cell.angle_gamma   90.00
#
_symmetry.space_group_name_H-M   'P 1'
#
loop_
_entity.id
_entity.type
_entity.pdbx_description
1 polymer ?
#
loop_
_entity_poly.entity_id
_entity_poly.type
_entity_poly.pdbx_seq_one_letter_code
_entity_poly.pdbx_strand_id
1 'polypeptide(L)'
;MDGLPQYQKVPLHGVSAVSLVPRPSSRDQHKARKTTVLEKVGTWNSIIIFIGSVIMFGVLSFLWFLWTSNEHNPFWRWLVLNGFLQRAVTLSSAVLRTIITFQASLCTSMIAASLMELSNGFNLLHAASISIKRYNGGLPVLLLQSGIFDRRTWYLLTITILLSSTTIASYFLSTGLVADLGIAPIIGNPVAGTNAYSTNFTKALVLRDYEPDFSIYTPSTYPAFAEYSEPASNIQGIDDTGRVMRAILPISSATTREALSNYTGQGTLLNSHVVCMKPTLENFTLVTGGGVSQTDPLYVRGYVSVGSTIPSGLNFYNYSSSDTAFPATPTSFISFTCSLAKLMNHHINGTEYPISMCVAGNYFGNETIGGGGGEGTTRSPTLGLQATTFLKDDILMDPLSYILVNYTGAAPASYGRKLYTNWTDVSSSDSSWTTLQNVNNFTSELESISLTYCFTNFGSIDTNISVSSTTNRTEPELQGLSSGTNLNADEVLRQLNASGTNLTLEERGVLALNYSNWTGLTLGSQYDTSINSSVTQILGGTYGLGMVYQSNFLSPVQTTWALCTYCAIGKESVGDTNTTGISGALSSIFQSSLQQSGSTANALSAVLTVMNMVQYYTRLQQADIVGNSSTTLIEQQLQPVHRTGLITVTAAIAVHLLIVTVVSSIFLSFTKFSFIGESWHTLAQLQSRDVMPVLQATNTMRDGEVEIWLQERHVSEEKMTLVGRDDEGAHVRRRRVGAPISMI
;
A
#
# COMPACT_ATOMS: atom_id res chain seq x y z
N MET A 1 35.11 67.06 -52.29
CA MET A 1 34.64 66.49 -51.02
C MET A 1 33.66 65.39 -51.34
N ASP A 2 33.93 64.09 -51.29
CA ASP A 2 35.13 63.25 -51.24
C ASP A 2 34.61 61.88 -51.72
N GLY A 3 35.11 61.31 -52.82
CA GLY A 3 36.12 60.26 -52.75
C GLY A 3 35.55 58.94 -53.30
N LEU A 4 35.53 58.80 -54.63
CA LEU A 4 35.39 57.50 -55.31
C LEU A 4 36.73 56.75 -55.19
N PRO A 5 36.80 55.53 -54.62
CA PRO A 5 37.96 54.69 -54.81
C PRO A 5 37.84 53.95 -56.14
N GLN A 6 38.71 54.31 -57.09
CA GLN A 6 39.08 53.44 -58.20
C GLN A 6 39.68 52.16 -57.65
N TYR A 7 39.11 51.00 -58.00
CA TYR A 7 39.76 49.72 -57.76
C TYR A 7 40.61 49.33 -58.97
N GLN A 8 41.90 49.30 -58.68
CA GLN A 8 43.03 48.94 -59.52
C GLN A 8 42.96 47.45 -59.92
N LYS A 9 43.05 47.17 -61.23
CA LYS A 9 43.32 45.81 -61.72
C LYS A 9 44.71 45.38 -61.24
N VAL A 10 44.76 44.46 -60.29
CA VAL A 10 45.97 43.71 -59.95
C VAL A 10 46.05 42.51 -60.90
N PRO A 11 47.10 42.37 -61.72
CA PRO A 11 47.30 41.16 -62.51
C PRO A 11 47.78 40.03 -61.59
N LEU A 12 47.01 38.94 -61.47
CA LEU A 12 47.51 37.70 -60.89
C LEU A 12 48.45 37.02 -61.90
N HIS A 13 49.76 37.26 -61.73
CA HIS A 13 50.79 36.35 -62.22
C HIS A 13 50.88 35.14 -61.30
N GLY A 14 50.90 33.94 -61.89
CA GLY A 14 51.46 32.74 -61.26
C GLY A 14 50.53 31.94 -60.37
N VAL A 15 49.50 31.31 -60.95
CA VAL A 15 49.01 30.03 -60.44
C VAL A 15 49.15 29.03 -61.57
N SER A 16 50.08 28.09 -61.41
CA SER A 16 50.22 26.93 -62.29
C SER A 16 48.87 26.22 -62.35
N ALA A 17 48.21 26.30 -63.51
CA ALA A 17 47.06 25.48 -63.80
C ALA A 17 47.48 24.01 -63.62
N VAL A 18 46.83 23.31 -62.70
CA VAL A 18 46.84 21.85 -62.73
C VAL A 18 46.26 21.46 -64.08
N SER A 19 47.12 21.01 -65.01
CA SER A 19 46.66 20.51 -66.30
C SER A 19 45.95 19.18 -66.05
N LEU A 20 44.63 19.24 -65.91
CA LEU A 20 43.81 18.05 -66.06
C LEU A 20 43.94 17.60 -67.51
N VAL A 21 44.66 16.51 -67.73
CA VAL A 21 44.80 15.84 -69.03
C VAL A 21 43.39 15.64 -69.60
N PRO A 22 43.10 16.08 -70.83
CA PRO A 22 41.81 15.81 -71.46
C PRO A 22 41.67 14.29 -71.62
N ARG A 23 40.56 13.71 -71.14
CA ARG A 23 40.23 12.31 -71.45
C ARG A 23 40.16 12.17 -72.97
N PRO A 24 40.88 11.21 -73.58
CA PRO A 24 40.81 10.98 -75.00
C PRO A 24 39.40 10.52 -75.39
N SER A 25 38.87 11.12 -76.45
CA SER A 25 37.60 10.79 -77.10
C SER A 25 37.69 9.43 -77.79
N SER A 26 37.56 8.35 -77.03
CA SER A 26 37.27 7.03 -77.61
C SER A 26 35.76 6.84 -77.64
N ARG A 27 35.18 7.09 -78.82
CA ARG A 27 33.92 6.47 -79.24
C ARG A 27 34.16 4.97 -79.26
N ASP A 28 33.85 4.26 -78.18
CA ASP A 28 33.32 2.89 -78.23
C ASP A 28 32.91 2.42 -76.83
N GLN A 29 31.63 2.02 -76.73
CA GLN A 29 30.96 1.35 -75.60
C GLN A 29 30.74 2.13 -74.29
N HIS A 30 29.93 3.21 -74.35
CA HIS A 30 29.26 3.73 -73.16
C HIS A 30 28.03 2.88 -72.80
N LYS A 31 28.24 1.75 -72.11
CA LYS A 31 27.18 1.17 -71.27
C LYS A 31 26.99 2.13 -70.08
N ALA A 32 25.78 2.67 -69.93
CA ALA A 32 25.38 3.48 -68.78
C ALA A 32 25.88 2.84 -67.47
N ARG A 33 26.80 3.51 -66.76
CA ARG A 33 27.32 3.05 -65.46
C ARG A 33 26.13 2.97 -64.51
N LYS A 34 25.63 1.76 -64.23
CA LYS A 34 24.61 1.54 -63.21
C LYS A 34 25.21 1.90 -61.86
N THR A 35 24.83 3.07 -61.33
CA THR A 35 25.24 3.50 -59.99
C THR A 35 24.57 2.60 -58.96
N THR A 36 25.37 2.06 -58.04
CA THR A 36 24.88 1.21 -56.95
C THR A 36 24.27 2.06 -55.83
N VAL A 37 23.40 1.47 -55.01
CA VAL A 37 22.77 2.13 -53.85
C VAL A 37 23.84 2.72 -52.90
N LEU A 38 24.93 1.96 -52.70
CA LEU A 38 26.03 2.33 -51.82
C LEU A 38 26.85 3.51 -52.34
N GLU A 39 26.99 3.63 -53.67
CA GLU A 39 27.65 4.78 -54.30
C GLU A 39 26.82 6.07 -54.15
N LYS A 40 25.48 6.00 -54.22
CA LYS A 40 24.61 7.20 -54.14
C LYS A 40 24.43 7.77 -52.72
N VAL A 41 24.24 6.89 -51.74
CA VAL A 41 23.95 7.29 -50.35
C VAL A 41 25.23 7.43 -49.54
N GLY A 42 26.28 6.68 -49.90
CA GLY A 42 27.50 6.55 -49.13
C GLY A 42 27.39 5.42 -48.09
N THR A 43 28.52 4.76 -47.82
CA THR A 43 28.61 3.65 -46.85
C THR A 43 28.22 4.09 -45.44
N TRP A 44 28.74 5.22 -44.98
CA TRP A 44 28.51 5.74 -43.63
C TRP A 44 27.03 6.09 -43.37
N ASN A 45 26.38 6.75 -44.32
CA ASN A 45 24.96 7.12 -44.20
C ASN A 45 24.05 5.89 -44.27
N SER A 46 24.40 4.89 -45.08
CA SER A 46 23.69 3.62 -45.14
C SER A 46 23.78 2.86 -43.81
N ILE A 47 24.95 2.91 -43.16
CA ILE A 47 25.17 2.33 -41.82
C ILE A 47 24.27 3.03 -40.79
N ILE A 48 24.21 4.37 -40.77
CA ILE A 48 23.36 5.12 -39.83
C ILE A 48 21.88 4.75 -39.98
N ILE A 49 21.39 4.62 -41.22
CA ILE A 49 19.98 4.25 -41.45
C ILE A 49 19.73 2.82 -40.98
N PHE A 50 20.53 1.85 -41.44
CA PHE A 50 20.29 0.44 -41.13
C PHE A 50 20.55 0.10 -39.65
N ILE A 51 21.74 0.41 -39.14
CA ILE A 51 22.11 0.13 -37.75
C ILE A 51 21.26 0.96 -36.79
N GLY A 52 20.99 2.23 -37.12
CA GLY A 52 20.10 3.07 -36.33
C GLY A 52 18.70 2.45 -36.19
N SER A 53 18.10 1.99 -37.28
CA SER A 53 16.79 1.34 -37.22
C SER A 53 16.81 0.03 -36.43
N VAL A 54 17.88 -0.77 -36.52
CA VAL A 54 18.04 -1.99 -35.70
C VAL A 54 18.12 -1.65 -34.21
N ILE A 55 18.91 -0.63 -33.83
CA ILE A 55 19.01 -0.18 -32.43
C ILE A 55 17.66 0.34 -31.94
N MET A 56 16.89 1.06 -32.75
CA MET A 56 15.54 1.52 -32.39
C MET A 56 14.64 0.35 -31.99
N PHE A 57 14.63 -0.74 -32.78
CA PHE A 57 13.87 -1.94 -32.43
C PHE A 57 14.37 -2.60 -31.14
N GLY A 58 15.69 -2.64 -30.92
CA GLY A 58 16.27 -3.17 -29.68
C GLY A 58 15.85 -2.38 -28.44
N VAL A 59 15.93 -1.05 -28.51
CA VAL A 59 15.51 -0.17 -27.41
C VAL A 59 14.00 -0.24 -27.18
N LEU A 60 13.19 -0.29 -28.24
CA LEU A 60 11.75 -0.49 -28.12
C LEU A 60 11.40 -1.83 -27.47
N SER A 61 12.13 -2.90 -27.82
CA SER A 61 11.92 -4.22 -27.22
C SER A 61 12.26 -4.20 -25.73
N PHE A 62 13.33 -3.51 -25.34
CA PHE A 62 13.68 -3.30 -23.93
C PHE A 62 12.62 -2.48 -23.18
N LEU A 63 12.10 -1.41 -23.79
CA LEU A 63 11.00 -0.63 -23.20
C LEU A 63 9.74 -1.49 -23.05
N TRP A 64 9.36 -2.27 -24.05
CA TRP A 64 8.23 -3.20 -23.93
C TRP A 64 8.45 -4.22 -22.81
N PHE A 65 9.65 -4.78 -22.68
CA PHE A 65 10.01 -5.66 -21.56
C PHE A 65 9.77 -5.00 -20.20
N LEU A 66 10.15 -3.72 -20.03
CA LEU A 66 9.92 -2.99 -18.78
C LEU A 66 8.43 -2.87 -18.42
N TRP A 67 7.52 -2.75 -19.40
CA TRP A 67 6.07 -2.62 -19.17
C TRP A 67 5.31 -3.96 -19.11
N THR A 68 5.87 -5.05 -19.64
CA THR A 68 5.22 -6.37 -19.64
C THR A 68 5.79 -7.33 -18.59
N SER A 69 6.99 -7.06 -18.08
CA SER A 69 7.60 -7.87 -17.02
C SER A 69 6.89 -7.64 -15.68
N ASN A 70 7.12 -8.56 -14.74
CA ASN A 70 6.52 -8.58 -13.41
C ASN A 70 7.58 -8.73 -12.32
N GLU A 71 7.13 -8.73 -11.06
CA GLU A 71 7.95 -8.90 -9.85
C GLU A 71 8.71 -10.24 -9.79
N HIS A 72 8.28 -11.26 -10.55
CA HIS A 72 8.93 -12.57 -10.58
C HIS A 72 10.24 -12.54 -11.38
N ASN A 73 10.43 -11.54 -12.25
CA ASN A 73 11.67 -11.38 -12.98
C ASN A 73 12.72 -10.65 -12.12
N PRO A 74 13.88 -11.29 -11.83
CA PRO A 74 14.85 -10.73 -10.90
C PRO A 74 15.51 -9.44 -11.40
N PHE A 75 15.71 -9.30 -12.71
CA PHE A 75 16.31 -8.11 -13.30
C PHE A 75 15.34 -6.92 -13.26
N TRP A 76 14.07 -7.14 -13.60
CA TRP A 76 13.04 -6.10 -13.50
C TRP A 76 12.84 -5.65 -12.05
N ARG A 77 12.74 -6.61 -11.12
CA ARG A 77 12.58 -6.33 -9.69
C ARG A 77 13.75 -5.52 -9.13
N TRP A 78 14.99 -5.90 -9.47
CA TRP A 78 16.19 -5.14 -9.08
C TRP A 78 16.14 -3.68 -9.58
N LEU A 79 15.66 -3.47 -10.80
CA LEU A 79 15.62 -2.16 -11.43
C LEU A 79 14.56 -1.23 -10.79
N VAL A 80 13.42 -1.80 -10.37
CA VAL A 80 12.35 -1.08 -9.64
C VAL A 80 12.76 -0.78 -8.20
N LEU A 81 13.23 -1.78 -7.44
CA LEU A 81 13.58 -1.60 -6.02
C LEU A 81 14.75 -0.63 -5.79
N ASN A 82 15.68 -0.50 -6.74
CA ASN A 82 16.78 0.47 -6.64
C ASN A 82 16.43 1.87 -7.19
N GLY A 83 15.18 2.10 -7.64
CA GLY A 83 14.78 3.39 -8.22
C GLY A 83 15.47 3.72 -9.56
N PHE A 84 15.97 2.72 -10.28
CA PHE A 84 16.66 2.91 -11.56
C PHE A 84 15.72 2.89 -12.77
N LEU A 85 14.44 2.55 -12.58
CA LEU A 85 13.45 2.51 -13.68
C LEU A 85 13.35 3.82 -14.45
N GLN A 86 13.15 4.94 -13.76
CA GLN A 86 13.06 6.24 -14.41
C GLN A 86 14.34 6.58 -15.20
N ARG A 87 15.51 6.22 -14.66
CA ARG A 87 16.82 6.44 -15.29
C ARG A 87 16.99 5.59 -16.55
N ALA A 88 16.54 4.34 -16.53
CA ALA A 88 16.58 3.45 -17.69
C ALA A 88 15.65 3.93 -18.81
N VAL A 89 14.46 4.40 -18.46
CA VAL A 89 13.49 4.97 -19.42
C VAL A 89 14.01 6.26 -20.05
N THR A 90 14.56 7.18 -19.25
CA THR A 90 15.11 8.44 -19.77
C THR A 90 16.32 8.20 -20.68
N LEU A 91 17.22 7.29 -20.30
CA LEU A 91 18.36 6.90 -21.14
C LEU A 91 17.90 6.27 -22.46
N SER A 92 16.93 5.36 -22.41
CA SER A 92 16.35 4.73 -23.61
C SER A 92 15.73 5.78 -24.55
N SER A 93 14.97 6.73 -24.00
CA SER A 93 14.38 7.83 -24.77
C SER A 93 15.43 8.74 -25.41
N ALA A 94 16.56 8.97 -24.73
CA ALA A 94 17.66 9.77 -25.26
C ALA A 94 18.32 9.09 -26.46
N VAL A 95 18.54 7.76 -26.40
CA VAL A 95 19.07 6.97 -27.52
C VAL A 95 18.11 6.96 -28.70
N LEU A 96 16.80 6.78 -28.46
CA LEU A 96 15.80 6.84 -29.55
C LEU A 96 15.82 8.22 -30.23
N ARG A 97 15.87 9.30 -29.43
CA ARG A 97 15.90 10.68 -29.94
C ARG A 97 17.15 10.94 -30.79
N THR A 98 18.33 10.51 -30.37
CA THR A 98 19.56 10.74 -31.16
C THR A 98 19.47 10.06 -32.51
N ILE A 99 19.02 8.80 -32.56
CA ILE A 99 18.86 8.06 -33.81
C ILE A 99 17.84 8.76 -34.73
N ILE A 100 16.67 9.13 -34.21
CA ILE A 100 15.65 9.88 -34.96
C ILE A 100 16.25 11.16 -35.57
N THR A 101 17.03 11.92 -34.80
CA THR A 101 17.64 13.16 -35.32
C THR A 101 18.68 12.93 -36.41
N PHE A 102 19.51 11.87 -36.30
CA PHE A 102 20.45 11.50 -37.36
C PHE A 102 19.73 11.04 -38.63
N GLN A 103 18.72 10.17 -38.49
CA GLN A 103 17.92 9.69 -39.62
C GLN A 103 17.12 10.81 -40.29
N ALA A 104 16.53 11.72 -39.50
CA ALA A 104 15.83 12.89 -40.01
C ALA A 104 16.77 13.82 -40.80
N SER A 105 17.99 14.04 -40.33
CA SER A 105 18.99 14.85 -41.05
C SER A 105 19.34 14.25 -42.42
N LEU A 106 19.56 12.93 -42.47
CA LEU A 106 19.82 12.22 -43.73
C LEU A 106 18.61 12.26 -44.67
N CYS A 107 17.40 12.10 -44.13
CA CYS A 107 16.17 12.23 -44.92
C CYS A 107 16.00 13.66 -45.46
N THR A 108 16.36 14.70 -44.71
CA THR A 108 16.38 16.10 -45.21
C THR A 108 17.32 16.25 -46.41
N SER A 109 18.51 15.63 -46.35
CA SER A 109 19.45 15.62 -47.47
C SER A 109 18.87 14.89 -48.70
N MET A 110 18.26 13.72 -48.51
CA MET A 110 17.58 12.96 -49.57
C MET A 110 16.42 13.74 -50.22
N ILE A 111 15.64 14.45 -49.41
CA ILE A 111 14.54 15.30 -49.89
C ILE A 111 15.09 16.49 -50.68
N ALA A 112 16.14 17.16 -50.18
CA ALA A 112 16.80 18.27 -50.88
C ALA A 112 17.36 17.83 -52.25
N ALA A 113 18.00 16.66 -52.31
CA ALA A 113 18.45 16.07 -53.58
C ALA A 113 17.27 15.80 -54.53
N SER A 114 16.21 15.17 -54.02
CA SER A 114 15.03 14.82 -54.81
C SER A 114 14.32 16.07 -55.35
N LEU A 115 14.29 17.16 -54.58
CA LEU A 115 13.73 18.44 -55.02
C LEU A 115 14.53 19.07 -56.17
N MET A 116 15.86 19.00 -56.14
CA MET A 116 16.69 19.54 -57.22
C MET A 116 16.49 18.84 -58.57
N GLU A 117 16.14 17.56 -58.56
CA GLU A 117 15.95 16.75 -59.78
C GLU A 117 14.50 16.66 -60.24
N LEU A 118 13.52 16.66 -59.32
CA LEU A 118 12.12 16.39 -59.64
C LEU A 118 11.23 17.63 -59.69
N SER A 119 11.68 18.76 -59.13
CA SER A 119 10.92 20.01 -59.16
C SER A 119 10.84 20.59 -60.58
N ASN A 120 9.85 21.45 -60.84
CA ASN A 120 9.71 22.16 -62.11
C ASN A 120 10.70 23.35 -62.21
N GLY A 121 11.82 23.25 -61.50
CA GLY A 121 12.84 24.26 -61.26
C GLY A 121 12.64 25.04 -59.97
N PHE A 122 13.73 25.22 -59.23
CA PHE A 122 13.82 25.98 -57.98
C PHE A 122 14.37 27.39 -58.23
N ASN A 123 14.01 28.36 -57.40
CA ASN A 123 14.49 29.75 -57.56
C ASN A 123 16.01 29.83 -57.38
N LEU A 124 16.68 30.62 -58.22
CA LEU A 124 18.13 30.86 -58.17
C LEU A 124 18.60 31.28 -56.78
N LEU A 125 17.81 32.10 -56.07
CA LEU A 125 18.08 32.52 -54.69
C LEU A 125 18.35 31.33 -53.74
N HIS A 126 17.61 30.23 -53.90
CA HIS A 126 17.67 29.09 -53.00
C HIS A 126 18.66 28.01 -53.48
N ALA A 127 19.36 28.20 -54.59
CA ALA A 127 20.27 27.21 -55.18
C ALA A 127 21.39 26.78 -54.24
N ALA A 128 22.04 27.76 -53.59
CA ALA A 128 23.13 27.51 -52.66
C ALA A 128 22.64 26.83 -51.38
N SER A 129 21.54 27.31 -50.79
CA SER A 129 21.01 26.77 -49.53
C SER A 129 20.49 25.33 -49.68
N ILE A 130 19.83 24.99 -50.78
CA ILE A 130 19.40 23.60 -51.07
C ILE A 130 20.62 22.70 -51.28
N SER A 131 21.65 23.19 -51.95
CA SER A 131 22.89 22.41 -52.21
C SER A 131 23.60 22.08 -50.89
N ILE A 132 23.67 23.05 -49.98
CA ILE A 132 24.23 22.86 -48.64
C ILE A 132 23.39 21.85 -47.84
N LYS A 133 22.05 21.96 -47.86
CA LYS A 133 21.14 20.99 -47.22
C LYS A 133 21.26 19.59 -47.82
N ARG A 134 21.55 19.48 -49.12
CA ARG A 134 21.84 18.18 -49.76
C ARG A 134 23.15 17.58 -49.27
N TYR A 135 24.19 18.38 -49.04
CA TYR A 135 25.47 17.87 -48.55
C TYR A 135 25.39 17.41 -47.09
N ASN A 136 24.91 18.25 -46.18
CA ASN A 136 25.01 18.03 -44.73
C ASN A 136 23.67 17.69 -44.04
N GLY A 137 22.55 17.76 -44.76
CA GLY A 137 21.23 17.59 -44.16
C GLY A 137 20.84 18.76 -43.25
N GLY A 138 20.20 18.43 -42.14
CA GLY A 138 19.75 19.37 -41.12
C GLY A 138 18.32 19.11 -40.63
N LEU A 139 17.83 20.02 -39.80
CA LEU A 139 16.44 19.98 -39.30
C LEU A 139 15.46 20.07 -40.47
N PRO A 140 14.52 19.10 -40.62
CA PRO A 140 13.56 19.09 -41.73
C PRO A 140 12.72 20.37 -41.84
N VAL A 141 12.42 21.02 -40.71
CA VAL A 141 11.68 22.29 -40.65
C VAL A 141 12.36 23.41 -41.44
N LEU A 142 13.69 23.46 -41.45
CA LEU A 142 14.42 24.49 -42.19
C LEU A 142 14.21 24.36 -43.70
N LEU A 143 13.85 23.18 -44.20
CA LEU A 143 13.55 22.94 -45.60
C LEU A 143 12.15 23.47 -45.98
N LEU A 144 11.21 23.51 -45.03
CA LEU A 144 9.89 24.14 -45.23
C LEU A 144 9.99 25.65 -45.37
N GLN A 145 10.88 26.29 -44.62
CA GLN A 145 11.08 27.75 -44.65
C GLN A 145 11.52 28.27 -46.03
N SER A 146 12.15 27.42 -46.85
CA SER A 146 12.63 27.81 -48.18
C SER A 146 11.55 27.86 -49.28
N GLY A 147 10.32 27.41 -49.03
CA GLY A 147 9.18 27.65 -49.95
C GLY A 147 9.28 27.00 -51.36
N ILE A 148 10.10 25.96 -51.54
CA ILE A 148 10.57 25.48 -52.86
C ILE A 148 9.68 24.37 -53.45
N PHE A 149 8.53 24.11 -52.85
CA PHE A 149 7.68 23.00 -53.25
C PHE A 149 6.68 23.44 -54.33
N ASP A 150 6.76 22.81 -55.50
CA ASP A 150 5.86 23.05 -56.64
C ASP A 150 4.69 22.04 -56.64
N ARG A 151 3.64 22.29 -57.44
CA ARG A 151 2.48 21.40 -57.60
C ARG A 151 2.85 19.94 -57.94
N ARG A 152 4.00 19.70 -58.57
CA ARG A 152 4.49 18.34 -58.91
C ARG A 152 5.20 17.64 -57.75
N THR A 153 5.76 18.39 -56.79
CA THR A 153 6.51 17.86 -55.63
C THR A 153 5.72 17.97 -54.33
N TRP A 154 4.40 18.13 -54.40
CA TRP A 154 3.51 18.24 -53.24
C TRP A 154 3.66 17.07 -52.25
N TYR A 155 3.94 15.86 -52.74
CA TYR A 155 4.18 14.70 -51.88
C TYR A 155 5.46 14.83 -51.05
N LEU A 156 6.51 15.48 -51.57
CA LEU A 156 7.73 15.78 -50.82
C LEU A 156 7.47 16.84 -49.73
N LEU A 157 6.56 17.79 -49.98
CA LEU A 157 6.12 18.75 -48.97
C LEU A 157 5.43 18.02 -47.81
N THR A 158 4.47 17.14 -48.11
CA THR A 158 3.76 16.33 -47.10
C THR A 158 4.73 15.48 -46.27
N ILE A 159 5.68 14.80 -46.93
CA ILE A 159 6.71 14.00 -46.26
C ILE A 159 7.61 14.85 -45.38
N THR A 160 8.00 16.06 -45.82
CA THR A 160 8.84 16.98 -45.03
C THR A 160 8.10 17.50 -43.79
N ILE A 161 6.79 17.78 -43.90
CA ILE A 161 5.94 18.15 -42.75
C ILE A 161 5.85 17.00 -41.76
N LEU A 162 5.59 15.78 -42.22
CA LEU A 162 5.52 14.59 -41.37
C LEU A 162 6.86 14.28 -40.69
N LEU A 163 7.97 14.39 -41.43
CA LEU A 163 9.31 14.22 -40.88
C LEU A 163 9.63 15.30 -39.83
N SER A 164 9.24 16.54 -40.08
CA SER A 164 9.37 17.64 -39.13
C SER A 164 8.57 17.37 -37.85
N SER A 165 7.30 16.95 -38.00
CA SER A 165 6.42 16.64 -36.88
C SER A 165 6.97 15.50 -36.02
N THR A 166 7.40 14.39 -36.62
CA THR A 166 8.01 13.27 -35.88
C THR A 166 9.32 13.66 -35.20
N THR A 167 10.14 14.52 -35.83
CA THR A 167 11.38 15.03 -35.22
C THR A 167 11.07 15.93 -34.01
N ILE A 168 10.08 16.83 -34.10
CA ILE A 168 9.67 17.68 -32.97
C ILE A 168 9.06 16.84 -31.85
N ALA A 169 8.18 15.89 -32.19
CA ALA A 169 7.57 14.97 -31.22
C ALA A 169 8.63 14.13 -30.49
N SER A 170 9.75 13.80 -31.14
CA SER A 170 10.84 13.03 -30.54
C SER A 170 11.47 13.70 -29.31
N TYR A 171 11.38 15.03 -29.18
CA TYR A 171 11.87 15.74 -28.01
C TYR A 171 11.03 15.48 -26.74
N PHE A 172 9.78 15.05 -26.91
CA PHE A 172 8.85 14.76 -25.81
C PHE A 172 8.78 13.27 -25.44
N LEU A 173 9.59 12.40 -26.05
CA LEU A 173 9.58 10.95 -25.78
C LEU A 173 9.81 10.62 -24.31
N SER A 174 10.76 11.28 -23.65
CA SER A 174 11.02 11.06 -22.23
C SER A 174 9.80 11.42 -21.38
N THR A 175 9.13 12.53 -21.68
CA THR A 175 7.96 12.97 -20.93
C THR A 175 6.80 12.00 -21.13
N GLY A 176 6.56 11.55 -22.37
CA GLY A 176 5.51 10.57 -22.67
C GLY A 176 5.73 9.24 -21.98
N LEU A 177 6.97 8.72 -21.94
CA LEU A 177 7.28 7.45 -21.27
C LEU A 177 7.28 7.58 -19.74
N VAL A 178 7.73 8.70 -19.19
CA VAL A 178 7.71 8.93 -17.73
C VAL A 178 6.29 9.17 -17.22
N ALA A 179 5.39 9.72 -18.04
CA ALA A 179 3.98 9.90 -17.68
C ALA A 179 3.23 8.58 -17.45
N ASP A 180 3.73 7.46 -17.99
CA ASP A 180 3.17 6.12 -17.73
C ASP A 180 3.59 5.54 -16.37
N LEU A 181 4.62 6.13 -15.74
CA LEU A 181 5.14 5.66 -14.47
C LEU A 181 4.31 6.21 -13.31
N GLY A 182 3.90 5.33 -12.40
CA GLY A 182 3.17 5.67 -11.20
C GLY A 182 3.79 5.02 -9.97
N ILE A 183 3.45 5.56 -8.79
CA ILE A 183 3.81 4.94 -7.52
C ILE A 183 2.81 3.81 -7.27
N ALA A 184 3.31 2.59 -7.12
CA ALA A 184 2.48 1.44 -6.79
C ALA A 184 3.22 0.48 -5.86
N PRO A 185 2.50 -0.30 -5.04
CA PRO A 185 3.10 -1.19 -4.04
C PRO A 185 3.85 -2.35 -4.70
N ILE A 186 4.98 -2.74 -4.11
CA ILE A 186 5.74 -3.94 -4.44
C ILE A 186 6.27 -4.59 -3.15
N ILE A 187 6.34 -5.93 -3.11
CA ILE A 187 6.91 -6.64 -1.97
C ILE A 187 8.44 -6.47 -1.98
N GLY A 188 8.96 -5.82 -0.94
CA GLY A 188 10.38 -5.58 -0.71
C GLY A 188 11.17 -6.88 -0.49
N ASN A 189 12.48 -6.73 -0.26
CA ASN A 189 13.32 -7.89 0.07
C ASN A 189 13.22 -8.23 1.56
N PRO A 190 13.31 -9.53 1.92
CA PRO A 190 13.32 -9.92 3.32
C PRO A 190 14.58 -9.38 4.00
N VAL A 191 14.40 -8.62 5.08
CA VAL A 191 15.48 -8.08 5.90
C VAL A 191 15.59 -8.93 7.15
N ALA A 192 16.75 -9.54 7.36
CA ALA A 192 17.07 -10.22 8.61
C ALA A 192 17.40 -9.19 9.70
N GLY A 193 16.86 -9.40 10.89
CA GLY A 193 17.08 -8.54 12.05
C GLY A 193 16.81 -9.28 13.35
N THR A 194 16.85 -8.54 14.44
CA THR A 194 16.54 -9.03 15.77
C THR A 194 15.55 -8.08 16.44
N ASN A 195 14.44 -8.61 16.94
CA ASN A 195 13.43 -7.83 17.67
C ASN A 195 13.36 -8.30 19.12
N ALA A 196 13.22 -7.35 20.05
CA ALA A 196 12.85 -7.65 21.42
C ALA A 196 11.35 -8.00 21.46
N TYR A 197 11.00 -9.12 22.07
CA TYR A 197 9.62 -9.66 22.03
C TYR A 197 9.04 -9.94 23.42
N SER A 198 9.87 -10.09 24.45
CA SER A 198 9.40 -10.43 25.80
C SER A 198 10.32 -9.88 26.88
N THR A 199 9.92 -10.06 28.13
CA THR A 199 10.67 -9.63 29.33
C THR A 199 11.13 -10.82 30.16
N ASN A 200 12.29 -10.73 30.79
CA ASN A 200 12.72 -11.73 31.76
C ASN A 200 11.83 -11.69 33.01
N PHE A 201 11.62 -12.85 33.64
CA PHE A 201 10.78 -13.05 34.83
C PHE A 201 11.05 -12.02 35.95
N THR A 202 12.32 -11.81 36.32
CA THR A 202 12.69 -10.86 37.38
C THR A 202 12.25 -9.43 37.05
N LYS A 203 12.39 -9.03 35.77
CA LYS A 203 11.98 -7.71 35.30
C LYS A 203 10.46 -7.59 35.26
N ALA A 204 9.77 -8.63 34.80
CA ALA A 204 8.32 -8.69 34.79
C ALA A 204 7.73 -8.55 36.20
N LEU A 205 8.33 -9.20 37.21
CA LEU A 205 7.91 -9.04 38.61
C LEU A 205 8.01 -7.59 39.11
N VAL A 206 9.10 -6.89 38.76
CA VAL A 206 9.27 -5.48 39.17
C VAL A 206 8.27 -4.58 38.43
N LEU A 207 8.11 -4.75 37.12
CA LEU A 207 7.13 -3.98 36.34
C LEU A 207 5.73 -4.11 36.93
N ARG A 208 5.35 -5.35 37.27
CA ARG A 208 4.06 -5.69 37.86
C ARG A 208 3.72 -4.89 39.13
N ASP A 209 4.71 -4.58 39.97
CA ASP A 209 4.49 -3.92 41.26
C ASP A 209 4.33 -2.38 41.12
N TYR A 210 4.79 -1.79 40.02
CA TYR A 210 4.80 -0.33 39.80
C TYR A 210 3.90 0.13 38.65
N GLU A 211 3.20 -0.79 38.00
CA GLU A 211 2.40 -0.48 36.82
C GLU A 211 1.03 0.14 37.13
N PRO A 212 0.52 0.99 36.21
CA PRO A 212 -0.82 1.51 36.30
C PRO A 212 -1.88 0.42 36.05
N ASP A 213 -3.11 0.69 36.48
CA ASP A 213 -4.25 -0.14 36.12
C ASP A 213 -4.60 0.04 34.63
N PHE A 214 -4.42 -1.01 33.84
CA PHE A 214 -4.70 -0.99 32.40
C PHE A 214 -6.21 -0.99 32.09
N SER A 215 -7.08 -1.32 33.05
CA SER A 215 -8.53 -1.28 32.85
C SER A 215 -9.07 0.16 32.71
N ILE A 216 -8.35 1.15 33.24
CA ILE A 216 -8.67 2.58 33.12
C ILE A 216 -7.81 3.30 32.07
N TYR A 217 -6.94 2.57 31.36
CA TYR A 217 -6.11 3.13 30.32
C TYR A 217 -6.88 3.29 29.00
N THR A 218 -6.63 4.39 28.30
CA THR A 218 -7.24 4.69 26.99
C THR A 218 -6.15 4.64 25.92
N PRO A 219 -6.07 3.59 25.10
CA PRO A 219 -5.12 3.54 24.00
C PRO A 219 -5.50 4.54 22.91
N SER A 220 -4.49 5.20 22.34
CA SER A 220 -4.66 6.12 21.22
C SER A 220 -4.72 5.42 19.87
N THR A 221 -4.09 4.25 19.74
CA THR A 221 -4.01 3.47 18.49
C THR A 221 -4.24 1.99 18.77
N TYR A 222 -4.78 1.27 17.77
CA TYR A 222 -5.12 -0.15 17.87
C TYR A 222 -4.22 -0.96 16.91
N PRO A 223 -3.11 -1.54 17.42
CA PRO A 223 -2.09 -2.12 16.58
C PRO A 223 -2.57 -3.29 15.72
N ALA A 224 -2.05 -3.39 14.50
CA ALA A 224 -2.29 -4.54 13.64
C ALA A 224 -1.67 -5.81 14.26
N PHE A 225 -2.38 -6.92 14.10
CA PHE A 225 -2.00 -8.25 14.57
C PHE A 225 -2.24 -9.28 13.46
N ALA A 226 -1.79 -10.50 13.67
CA ALA A 226 -2.13 -11.61 12.78
C ALA A 226 -3.18 -12.51 13.42
N GLU A 227 -4.09 -13.07 12.64
CA GLU A 227 -5.16 -13.93 13.15
C GLU A 227 -5.24 -15.25 12.39
N TYR A 228 -5.55 -16.30 13.13
CA TYR A 228 -6.04 -17.57 12.64
C TYR A 228 -7.31 -17.90 13.42
N SER A 229 -8.41 -18.18 12.72
CA SER A 229 -9.71 -18.45 13.36
C SER A 229 -10.42 -19.65 12.74
N GLU A 230 -11.11 -20.41 13.59
CA GLU A 230 -12.00 -21.49 13.23
C GLU A 230 -13.41 -21.15 13.78
N PRO A 231 -14.47 -21.32 12.98
CA PRO A 231 -15.82 -21.00 13.43
C PRO A 231 -16.25 -21.90 14.59
N ALA A 232 -17.03 -21.33 15.51
CA ALA A 232 -17.63 -22.07 16.62
C ALA A 232 -18.64 -23.13 16.14
N SER A 233 -18.85 -24.15 16.97
CA SER A 233 -19.99 -25.04 16.80
C SER A 233 -21.26 -24.31 17.23
N ASN A 234 -22.28 -24.29 16.37
CA ASN A 234 -23.56 -23.64 16.67
C ASN A 234 -24.37 -24.49 17.66
N ILE A 235 -24.30 -24.16 18.95
CA ILE A 235 -25.03 -24.81 20.03
C ILE A 235 -26.05 -23.82 20.60
N GLN A 236 -27.32 -24.21 20.68
CA GLN A 236 -28.39 -23.35 21.22
C GLN A 236 -28.10 -22.96 22.67
N GLY A 237 -28.35 -21.69 23.02
CA GLY A 237 -28.12 -21.16 24.38
C GLY A 237 -26.65 -20.88 24.72
N ILE A 238 -25.75 -21.02 23.75
CA ILE A 238 -24.31 -20.80 23.90
C ILE A 238 -23.84 -19.78 22.87
N ASP A 239 -23.18 -18.75 23.37
CA ASP A 239 -22.56 -17.68 22.59
C ASP A 239 -21.05 -17.92 22.60
N ASP A 240 -20.49 -18.33 21.46
CA ASP A 240 -19.11 -18.78 21.33
C ASP A 240 -18.42 -18.05 20.17
N THR A 241 -17.27 -17.44 20.44
CA THR A 241 -16.47 -16.76 19.41
C THR A 241 -15.79 -17.72 18.44
N GLY A 242 -15.69 -19.00 18.82
CA GLY A 242 -14.87 -20.01 18.15
C GLY A 242 -13.41 -19.90 18.55
N ARG A 243 -12.60 -20.82 18.05
CA ARG A 243 -11.16 -20.82 18.30
C ARG A 243 -10.54 -19.66 17.52
N VAL A 244 -10.04 -18.66 18.24
CA VAL A 244 -9.39 -17.50 17.64
C VAL A 244 -8.00 -17.34 18.25
N MET A 245 -6.98 -17.45 17.40
CA MET A 245 -5.58 -17.29 17.74
C MET A 245 -5.07 -15.99 17.14
N ARG A 246 -4.55 -15.10 17.98
CA ARG A 246 -4.04 -13.77 17.60
C ARG A 246 -2.56 -13.68 17.91
N ALA A 247 -1.73 -13.42 16.90
CA ALA A 247 -0.32 -13.16 17.11
C ALA A 247 -0.06 -11.65 17.21
N ILE A 248 0.44 -11.22 18.35
CA ILE A 248 0.89 -9.86 18.60
C ILE A 248 2.35 -9.75 18.14
N LEU A 249 2.64 -8.74 17.31
CA LEU A 249 3.93 -8.59 16.66
C LEU A 249 4.91 -7.78 17.53
N PRO A 250 6.18 -8.18 17.68
CA PRO A 250 7.21 -7.41 18.39
C PRO A 250 7.77 -6.26 17.54
N ILE A 251 6.87 -5.42 17.01
CA ILE A 251 7.22 -4.26 16.18
C ILE A 251 6.53 -3.06 16.81
N SER A 252 7.29 -2.10 17.34
CA SER A 252 6.73 -0.92 18.02
C SER A 252 6.19 0.14 17.04
N SER A 253 6.77 0.25 15.85
CA SER A 253 6.39 1.24 14.83
C SER A 253 5.10 0.85 14.09
N ALA A 254 4.08 1.72 14.17
CA ALA A 254 2.82 1.56 13.44
C ALA A 254 3.04 1.49 11.92
N THR A 255 3.85 2.40 11.35
CA THR A 255 4.14 2.44 9.91
C THR A 255 4.76 1.13 9.40
N THR A 256 5.57 0.47 10.24
CA THR A 256 6.18 -0.83 9.90
C THR A 256 5.16 -1.96 9.97
N ARG A 257 4.24 -1.96 10.95
CA ARG A 257 3.15 -2.95 11.04
C ARG A 257 2.13 -2.78 9.91
N GLU A 258 1.83 -1.54 9.52
CA GLU A 258 0.91 -1.19 8.44
C GLU A 258 1.41 -1.64 7.06
N ALA A 259 2.71 -1.47 6.80
CA ALA A 259 3.38 -1.88 5.57
C ALA A 259 3.89 -3.33 5.60
N LEU A 260 3.64 -4.09 6.66
CA LEU A 260 4.20 -5.44 6.80
C LEU A 260 3.58 -6.40 5.78
N SER A 261 4.39 -6.99 4.90
CA SER A 261 3.95 -8.09 4.02
C SER A 261 4.17 -9.43 4.69
N ASN A 262 5.41 -9.76 5.06
CA ASN A 262 5.73 -11.04 5.70
C ASN A 262 6.60 -10.82 6.93
N TYR A 263 6.31 -11.57 7.99
CA TYR A 263 7.12 -11.64 9.19
C TYR A 263 7.33 -13.09 9.60
N THR A 264 8.58 -13.43 9.92
CA THR A 264 8.94 -14.74 10.47
C THR A 264 9.90 -14.54 11.62
N GLY A 265 9.55 -14.96 12.82
CA GLY A 265 10.36 -14.73 14.01
C GLY A 265 9.57 -14.93 15.29
N GLN A 266 10.20 -14.64 16.44
CA GLN A 266 9.52 -14.72 17.73
C GLN A 266 8.37 -13.72 17.82
N GLY A 267 7.23 -14.13 18.34
CA GLY A 267 6.12 -13.25 18.66
C GLY A 267 5.21 -13.89 19.72
N THR A 268 4.28 -13.10 20.23
CA THR A 268 3.37 -13.56 21.28
C THR A 268 2.08 -14.04 20.66
N LEU A 269 1.81 -15.33 20.77
CA LEU A 269 0.57 -15.95 20.34
C LEU A 269 -0.42 -15.95 21.51
N LEU A 270 -1.57 -15.32 21.31
CA LEU A 270 -2.66 -15.17 22.27
C LEU A 270 -3.87 -15.96 21.79
N ASN A 271 -4.42 -16.81 22.63
CA ASN A 271 -5.77 -17.34 22.42
C ASN A 271 -6.78 -16.28 22.87
N SER A 272 -7.78 -15.96 22.04
CA SER A 272 -8.83 -14.98 22.38
C SER A 272 -10.23 -15.59 22.33
N HIS A 273 -10.31 -16.90 22.55
CA HIS A 273 -11.56 -17.65 22.62
C HIS A 273 -12.35 -17.30 23.89
N VAL A 274 -13.61 -16.92 23.69
CA VAL A 274 -14.56 -16.64 24.77
C VAL A 274 -15.85 -17.41 24.52
N VAL A 275 -16.40 -17.98 25.59
CA VAL A 275 -17.69 -18.66 25.55
C VAL A 275 -18.57 -18.14 26.67
N CYS A 276 -19.75 -17.63 26.33
CA CYS A 276 -20.76 -17.18 27.26
C CYS A 276 -21.99 -18.08 27.14
N MET A 277 -22.58 -18.49 28.26
CA MET A 277 -23.74 -19.36 28.23
C MET A 277 -24.68 -19.11 29.40
N LYS A 278 -25.88 -19.67 29.26
CA LYS A 278 -26.93 -19.60 30.25
C LYS A 278 -26.52 -20.31 31.55
N PRO A 279 -26.37 -19.61 32.68
CA PRO A 279 -26.04 -20.26 33.95
C PRO A 279 -27.22 -20.98 34.59
N THR A 280 -26.91 -22.07 35.30
CA THR A 280 -27.81 -22.62 36.34
C THR A 280 -27.54 -21.88 37.65
N LEU A 281 -28.59 -21.32 38.26
CA LEU A 281 -28.49 -20.50 39.46
C LEU A 281 -29.11 -21.18 40.67
N GLU A 282 -28.47 -21.07 41.83
CA GLU A 282 -28.98 -21.52 43.12
C GLU A 282 -28.83 -20.41 44.18
N ASN A 283 -29.82 -20.29 45.09
CA ASN A 283 -29.85 -19.28 46.17
C ASN A 283 -29.57 -17.85 45.68
N PHE A 284 -30.13 -17.49 44.52
CA PHE A 284 -30.01 -16.15 43.97
C PHE A 284 -30.73 -15.12 44.84
N THR A 285 -30.01 -14.10 45.29
CA THR A 285 -30.55 -13.03 46.15
C THR A 285 -30.01 -11.66 45.75
N LEU A 286 -30.88 -10.66 45.81
CA LEU A 286 -30.52 -9.25 45.71
C LEU A 286 -30.44 -8.67 47.13
N VAL A 287 -29.29 -8.11 47.49
CA VAL A 287 -28.98 -7.58 48.82
C VAL A 287 -28.49 -6.15 48.75
N THR A 288 -28.72 -5.40 49.83
CA THR A 288 -28.14 -4.08 50.09
C THR A 288 -27.15 -4.20 51.25
N GLY A 289 -25.98 -3.58 51.17
CA GLY A 289 -25.11 -3.47 52.35
C GLY A 289 -23.66 -3.04 52.08
N GLY A 290 -22.94 -2.68 53.14
CA GLY A 290 -21.52 -2.30 53.08
C GLY A 290 -21.24 -0.78 52.99
N GLY A 291 -22.24 0.08 53.22
CA GLY A 291 -22.03 1.53 53.39
C GLY A 291 -21.58 1.90 54.81
N VAL A 292 -20.58 2.78 54.93
CA VAL A 292 -20.22 3.47 56.20
C VAL A 292 -20.90 4.85 56.30
N SER A 293 -21.66 5.21 55.26
CA SER A 293 -22.46 6.43 55.09
C SER A 293 -23.86 6.04 54.63
N GLN A 294 -24.84 6.96 54.71
CA GLN A 294 -26.30 6.71 54.54
C GLN A 294 -26.77 6.20 53.14
N THR A 295 -25.90 5.57 52.33
CA THR A 295 -26.20 4.95 51.03
C THR A 295 -25.61 3.52 50.97
N ASP A 296 -26.46 2.52 50.74
CA ASP A 296 -26.06 1.09 50.68
C ASP A 296 -26.02 0.57 49.23
N PRO A 297 -24.87 0.15 48.69
CA PRO A 297 -24.80 -0.39 47.35
C PRO A 297 -25.62 -1.68 47.16
N LEU A 298 -26.15 -1.87 45.95
CA LEU A 298 -26.90 -3.07 45.55
C LEU A 298 -25.97 -4.16 45.03
N TYR A 299 -26.14 -5.38 45.54
CA TYR A 299 -25.40 -6.55 45.10
C TYR A 299 -26.34 -7.69 44.74
N VAL A 300 -25.94 -8.43 43.73
CA VAL A 300 -26.50 -9.72 43.38
C VAL A 300 -25.54 -10.80 43.85
N ARG A 301 -26.04 -11.79 44.58
CA ARG A 301 -25.26 -12.94 45.06
C ARG A 301 -26.01 -14.25 44.87
N GLY A 302 -25.26 -15.33 44.78
CA GLY A 302 -25.81 -16.68 44.69
C GLY A 302 -24.73 -17.67 44.32
N TYR A 303 -25.15 -18.84 43.87
CA TYR A 303 -24.28 -19.85 43.29
C TYR A 303 -24.59 -20.03 41.81
N VAL A 304 -23.54 -20.24 41.01
CA VAL A 304 -23.60 -20.42 39.57
C VAL A 304 -22.97 -21.77 39.18
N SER A 305 -23.55 -22.45 38.20
CA SER A 305 -22.99 -23.65 37.57
C SER A 305 -23.28 -23.65 36.07
N VAL A 306 -22.44 -24.34 35.31
CA VAL A 306 -22.61 -24.56 33.86
C VAL A 306 -23.69 -25.61 33.55
N GLY A 307 -24.14 -26.37 34.56
CA GLY A 307 -25.09 -27.46 34.37
C GLY A 307 -24.43 -28.75 33.84
N SER A 308 -25.11 -29.49 32.95
CA SER A 308 -24.66 -30.82 32.47
C SER A 308 -23.99 -30.82 31.09
N THR A 309 -24.00 -29.68 30.38
CA THR A 309 -23.48 -29.54 29.01
C THR A 309 -22.30 -28.58 28.99
N ILE A 310 -21.10 -29.11 28.71
CA ILE A 310 -19.89 -28.31 28.53
C ILE A 310 -19.61 -28.24 27.00
N PRO A 311 -19.44 -27.04 26.42
CA PRO A 311 -19.05 -26.89 25.02
C PRO A 311 -17.72 -27.56 24.71
N SER A 312 -17.56 -28.04 23.48
CA SER A 312 -16.28 -28.49 22.94
C SER A 312 -15.23 -27.37 23.01
N GLY A 313 -14.04 -27.66 23.53
CA GLY A 313 -12.93 -26.68 23.66
C GLY A 313 -12.77 -26.09 25.06
N LEU A 314 -13.72 -26.33 25.97
CA LEU A 314 -13.59 -26.03 27.40
C LEU A 314 -13.34 -27.34 28.17
N ASN A 315 -12.09 -27.80 28.20
CA ASN A 315 -11.70 -28.85 29.14
C ASN A 315 -11.34 -28.22 30.47
N PHE A 316 -11.68 -28.84 31.59
CA PHE A 316 -11.38 -28.32 32.92
C PHE A 316 -10.59 -29.37 33.70
N TYR A 317 -9.44 -28.99 34.24
CA TYR A 317 -8.59 -29.94 34.95
C TYR A 317 -9.21 -30.34 36.29
N ASN A 318 -9.22 -31.63 36.59
CA ASN A 318 -9.59 -32.15 37.91
C ASN A 318 -8.31 -32.21 38.75
N TYR A 319 -7.99 -31.13 39.46
CA TYR A 319 -6.78 -31.09 40.28
C TYR A 319 -6.96 -31.97 41.53
N SER A 320 -6.37 -33.17 41.53
CA SER A 320 -6.28 -34.01 42.73
C SER A 320 -4.98 -33.71 43.49
N SER A 321 -4.90 -32.58 44.21
CA SER A 321 -3.89 -32.47 45.26
C SER A 321 -4.28 -33.36 46.43
N SER A 322 -3.35 -34.22 46.84
CA SER A 322 -3.53 -35.22 47.89
C SER A 322 -3.61 -34.68 49.32
N ASP A 323 -4.02 -33.42 49.57
CA ASP A 323 -4.14 -32.92 50.96
C ASP A 323 -5.21 -31.87 51.28
N THR A 324 -5.99 -31.37 50.31
CA THR A 324 -7.27 -30.67 50.60
C THR A 324 -8.23 -30.86 49.43
N ALA A 325 -9.33 -31.56 49.69
CA ALA A 325 -10.33 -31.92 48.69
C ALA A 325 -11.23 -30.73 48.34
N PHE A 326 -10.92 -30.01 47.26
CA PHE A 326 -11.91 -29.21 46.53
C PHE A 326 -11.77 -29.46 45.03
N PRO A 327 -12.32 -30.58 44.49
CA PRO A 327 -12.42 -30.76 43.06
C PRO A 327 -13.53 -29.83 42.54
N ALA A 328 -13.20 -28.55 42.35
CA ALA A 328 -14.09 -27.58 41.73
C ALA A 328 -14.16 -27.88 40.23
N THR A 329 -15.09 -28.75 39.85
CA THR A 329 -15.48 -28.91 38.45
C THR A 329 -16.43 -27.76 38.06
N PRO A 330 -16.53 -27.33 36.80
CA PRO A 330 -17.43 -26.24 36.39
C PRO A 330 -18.91 -26.59 36.56
N THR A 331 -19.18 -27.90 36.64
CA THR A 331 -20.49 -28.44 36.97
C THR A 331 -20.85 -28.25 38.44
N SER A 332 -19.85 -28.02 39.31
CA SER A 332 -20.09 -27.68 40.71
C SER A 332 -20.53 -26.22 40.85
N PHE A 333 -21.40 -25.98 41.82
CA PHE A 333 -21.89 -24.65 42.12
C PHE A 333 -20.80 -23.79 42.76
N ILE A 334 -20.52 -22.63 42.16
CA ILE A 334 -19.51 -21.67 42.62
C ILE A 334 -20.22 -20.41 43.10
N SER A 335 -19.84 -19.89 44.27
CA SER A 335 -20.43 -18.65 44.80
C SER A 335 -20.00 -17.43 44.00
N PHE A 336 -20.88 -16.45 43.86
CA PHE A 336 -20.52 -15.15 43.31
C PHE A 336 -21.24 -14.00 44.02
N THR A 337 -20.64 -12.82 43.92
CA THR A 337 -21.20 -11.54 44.38
C THR A 337 -20.82 -10.44 43.39
N CYS A 338 -21.80 -9.85 42.69
CA CYS A 338 -21.58 -8.71 41.78
C CYS A 338 -22.28 -7.44 42.32
N SER A 339 -21.59 -6.30 42.36
CA SER A 339 -22.24 -4.99 42.56
C SER A 339 -22.99 -4.57 41.29
N LEU A 340 -24.21 -4.05 41.40
CA LEU A 340 -24.93 -3.52 40.23
C LEU A 340 -24.39 -2.15 39.83
N ALA A 341 -24.04 -1.98 38.55
CA ALA A 341 -23.69 -0.70 37.95
C ALA A 341 -24.95 0.15 37.82
N LYS A 342 -24.87 1.47 38.03
CA LYS A 342 -26.03 2.37 37.95
C LYS A 342 -25.74 3.47 36.94
N LEU A 343 -26.64 3.70 35.99
CA LEU A 343 -26.52 4.85 35.07
C LEU A 343 -26.73 6.17 35.82
N MET A 344 -25.95 7.19 35.49
CA MET A 344 -26.10 8.51 36.09
C MET A 344 -27.42 9.19 35.68
N ASN A 345 -28.10 9.83 36.64
CA ASN A 345 -29.47 10.37 36.52
C ASN A 345 -29.69 11.39 35.37
N HIS A 346 -28.64 11.98 34.78
CA HIS A 346 -28.76 12.90 33.64
C HIS A 346 -28.63 12.25 32.26
N HIS A 347 -28.37 10.93 32.19
CA HIS A 347 -28.13 10.19 30.95
C HIS A 347 -29.06 8.98 30.77
N ILE A 348 -30.27 9.07 31.30
CA ILE A 348 -31.33 8.02 31.27
C ILE A 348 -31.87 7.76 29.83
N ASN A 349 -31.32 8.39 28.79
CA ASN A 349 -31.78 8.23 27.40
C ASN A 349 -31.43 6.86 26.76
N GLY A 350 -31.17 5.81 27.55
CA GLY A 350 -31.22 4.41 27.10
C GLY A 350 -30.18 4.02 26.04
N THR A 351 -29.09 4.77 25.89
CA THR A 351 -28.08 4.50 24.85
C THR A 351 -27.10 3.39 25.20
N GLU A 352 -26.97 3.02 26.48
CA GLU A 352 -26.07 1.96 26.96
C GLU A 352 -26.77 1.06 27.99
N TYR A 353 -26.31 -0.18 28.10
CA TYR A 353 -26.78 -1.14 29.09
C TYR A 353 -25.95 -1.05 30.39
N PRO A 354 -26.57 -0.99 31.58
CA PRO A 354 -25.86 -0.96 32.88
C PRO A 354 -25.30 -2.35 33.23
N ILE A 355 -24.24 -2.76 32.52
CA ILE A 355 -23.65 -4.10 32.64
C ILE A 355 -22.54 -4.07 33.68
N SER A 356 -22.68 -4.93 34.70
CA SER A 356 -21.65 -5.25 35.67
C SER A 356 -20.97 -6.56 35.30
N MET A 357 -19.65 -6.62 35.43
CA MET A 357 -18.86 -7.84 35.27
C MET A 357 -18.13 -8.17 36.56
N CYS A 358 -18.38 -9.35 37.14
CA CYS A 358 -17.67 -9.83 38.33
C CYS A 358 -17.02 -11.20 38.09
N VAL A 359 -15.99 -11.51 38.86
CA VAL A 359 -15.28 -12.80 38.76
C VAL A 359 -16.08 -13.87 39.52
N ALA A 360 -16.38 -15.02 38.90
CA ALA A 360 -17.04 -16.10 39.63
C ALA A 360 -16.08 -16.72 40.67
N GLY A 361 -16.62 -17.09 41.84
CA GLY A 361 -15.83 -17.53 42.99
C GLY A 361 -15.43 -16.40 43.93
N ASN A 362 -15.84 -15.15 43.64
CA ASN A 362 -15.62 -14.02 44.53
C ASN A 362 -16.56 -14.08 45.76
N TYR A 363 -16.02 -14.39 46.93
CA TYR A 363 -16.80 -14.38 48.17
C TYR A 363 -16.61 -13.07 48.93
N PHE A 364 -17.67 -12.27 49.05
CA PHE A 364 -17.70 -11.08 49.91
C PHE A 364 -18.45 -11.41 51.21
N GLY A 365 -17.72 -11.80 52.25
CA GLY A 365 -18.25 -12.05 53.58
C GLY A 365 -18.30 -10.77 54.40
N ASN A 366 -19.36 -9.97 54.29
CA ASN A 366 -19.62 -8.97 55.32
C ASN A 366 -20.34 -9.65 56.49
N GLU A 367 -19.65 -9.81 57.62
CA GLU A 367 -20.10 -10.51 58.84
C GLU A 367 -21.40 -9.93 59.45
N THR A 368 -21.86 -8.77 59.00
CA THR A 368 -23.02 -8.06 59.56
C THR A 368 -24.36 -8.40 58.91
N ILE A 369 -24.38 -9.12 57.79
CA ILE A 369 -25.63 -9.58 57.14
C ILE A 369 -25.86 -11.05 57.49
N GLY A 370 -26.61 -11.31 58.57
CA GLY A 370 -26.89 -12.65 59.06
C GLY A 370 -27.39 -13.61 57.98
N GLY A 371 -26.79 -14.82 57.93
CA GLY A 371 -27.16 -15.89 57.00
C GLY A 371 -26.02 -16.49 56.16
N GLY A 372 -24.77 -16.11 56.39
CA GLY A 372 -23.61 -16.71 55.71
C GLY A 372 -23.17 -18.03 56.34
N GLY A 373 -23.74 -19.15 55.89
CA GLY A 373 -23.15 -20.47 56.16
C GLY A 373 -21.77 -20.57 55.49
N GLY A 374 -20.76 -21.00 56.24
CA GLY A 374 -19.38 -21.18 55.78
C GLY A 374 -19.16 -22.37 54.84
N GLU A 375 -20.15 -22.71 54.00
CA GLU A 375 -20.12 -23.88 53.10
C GLU A 375 -20.19 -23.49 51.60
N GLY A 376 -19.65 -22.33 51.24
CA GLY A 376 -19.34 -22.02 49.84
C GLY A 376 -17.90 -22.42 49.54
N THR A 377 -17.67 -23.32 48.60
CA THR A 377 -16.33 -23.69 48.14
C THR A 377 -15.65 -22.45 47.53
N THR A 378 -14.84 -21.75 48.33
CA THR A 378 -14.07 -20.60 47.87
C THR A 378 -12.97 -21.10 46.93
N ARG A 379 -13.15 -20.90 45.63
CA ARG A 379 -12.07 -21.05 44.64
C ARG A 379 -10.90 -20.18 45.09
N SER A 380 -9.67 -20.70 45.08
CA SER A 380 -8.49 -19.87 45.34
C SER A 380 -8.49 -18.70 44.34
N PRO A 381 -8.32 -17.45 44.78
CA PRO A 381 -8.32 -16.31 43.88
C PRO A 381 -7.18 -16.46 42.87
N THR A 382 -7.54 -16.77 41.63
CA THR A 382 -6.61 -16.75 40.51
C THR A 382 -6.29 -15.30 40.18
N LEU A 383 -5.00 -14.98 40.22
CA LEU A 383 -4.44 -13.66 39.88
C LEU A 383 -5.01 -13.19 38.54
N GLY A 384 -5.62 -12.00 38.55
CA GLY A 384 -5.98 -11.30 37.32
C GLY A 384 -4.76 -11.16 36.41
N LEU A 385 -4.95 -11.47 35.13
CA LEU A 385 -3.98 -11.46 34.03
C LEU A 385 -2.88 -12.54 34.01
N GLN A 386 -2.79 -13.46 34.98
CA GLN A 386 -2.05 -14.71 34.72
C GLN A 386 -2.97 -15.68 33.97
N ALA A 387 -3.12 -15.50 32.66
CA ALA A 387 -3.70 -16.53 31.82
C ALA A 387 -2.77 -17.76 31.85
N THR A 388 -3.13 -18.79 32.61
CA THR A 388 -2.37 -20.06 32.62
C THR A 388 -3.18 -21.17 31.98
N THR A 389 -3.31 -21.16 30.66
CA THR A 389 -3.82 -22.31 29.90
C THR A 389 -3.01 -22.47 28.60
N PHE A 390 -1.94 -23.26 28.69
CA PHE A 390 -0.84 -23.30 27.73
C PHE A 390 -1.10 -24.28 26.58
N LEU A 391 -1.81 -23.80 25.55
CA LEU A 391 -1.94 -24.35 24.18
C LEU A 391 -1.93 -25.88 24.02
N LYS A 392 -2.61 -26.58 24.91
CA LYS A 392 -3.10 -27.94 24.66
C LYS A 392 -4.58 -27.93 25.02
N ASP A 393 -5.40 -28.45 24.12
CA ASP A 393 -6.86 -28.52 24.29
C ASP A 393 -7.28 -29.24 25.59
N ASP A 394 -6.37 -29.99 26.23
CA ASP A 394 -6.60 -30.79 27.44
C ASP A 394 -5.96 -30.23 28.73
N ILE A 395 -5.25 -29.08 28.69
CA ILE A 395 -4.55 -28.51 29.86
C ILE A 395 -5.05 -27.09 30.11
N LEU A 396 -6.24 -27.00 30.70
CA LEU A 396 -6.73 -25.78 31.31
C LEU A 396 -6.59 -25.91 32.83
N MET A 397 -5.65 -25.17 33.42
CA MET A 397 -5.93 -24.67 34.77
C MET A 397 -7.18 -23.80 34.64
N ASP A 398 -8.07 -23.93 35.61
CA ASP A 398 -9.44 -23.42 35.59
C ASP A 398 -9.53 -22.01 34.92
N PRO A 399 -10.20 -21.86 33.75
CA PRO A 399 -10.22 -20.61 33.00
C PRO A 399 -10.78 -19.47 33.85
N LEU A 400 -10.37 -18.24 33.53
CA LEU A 400 -10.99 -17.08 34.15
C LEU A 400 -12.46 -17.06 33.74
N SER A 401 -13.33 -17.03 34.75
CA SER A 401 -14.77 -17.13 34.56
C SER A 401 -15.44 -15.91 35.15
N TYR A 402 -16.27 -15.25 34.34
CA TYR A 402 -16.91 -13.98 34.64
C TYR A 402 -18.43 -14.13 34.61
N ILE A 403 -19.10 -13.41 35.50
CA ILE A 403 -20.54 -13.28 35.50
C ILE A 403 -20.85 -11.85 35.08
N LEU A 404 -21.60 -11.73 34.00
CA LEU A 404 -22.09 -10.45 33.52
C LEU A 404 -23.54 -10.32 33.95
N VAL A 405 -23.85 -9.18 34.57
CA VAL A 405 -25.17 -8.87 35.12
C VAL A 405 -25.68 -7.60 34.45
N ASN A 406 -26.85 -7.70 33.85
CA ASN A 406 -27.62 -6.59 33.29
C ASN A 406 -28.96 -6.51 34.02
N TYR A 407 -29.63 -5.37 33.99
CA TYR A 407 -31.00 -5.25 34.50
C TYR A 407 -31.82 -4.28 33.67
N THR A 408 -33.14 -4.44 33.73
CA THR A 408 -34.10 -3.52 33.11
C THR A 408 -34.91 -2.77 34.16
N GLY A 409 -35.23 -1.52 33.86
CA GLY A 409 -35.89 -0.59 34.77
C GLY A 409 -34.93 0.31 35.53
N ALA A 410 -35.39 0.85 36.66
CA ALA A 410 -34.62 1.67 37.59
C ALA A 410 -34.07 0.82 38.75
N ALA A 411 -32.78 0.98 39.03
CA ALA A 411 -32.18 0.38 40.22
C ALA A 411 -32.84 0.97 41.49
N PRO A 412 -33.35 0.12 42.40
CA PRO A 412 -34.11 0.57 43.55
C PRO A 412 -33.27 1.42 44.51
N ALA A 413 -33.92 2.33 45.25
CA ALA A 413 -33.24 3.12 46.27
C ALA A 413 -32.60 2.22 47.36
N SER A 414 -31.37 2.54 47.71
CA SER A 414 -30.44 1.79 48.56
C SER A 414 -30.85 1.68 50.05
N TYR A 415 -31.60 2.65 50.57
CA TYR A 415 -31.83 2.79 52.01
C TYR A 415 -32.94 1.86 52.56
N GLY A 416 -32.59 1.00 53.53
CA GLY A 416 -33.55 0.31 54.41
C GLY A 416 -34.36 -0.85 53.82
N ARG A 417 -33.91 -1.47 52.72
CA ARG A 417 -34.67 -2.51 52.00
C ARG A 417 -34.40 -3.95 52.49
N LYS A 418 -35.39 -4.82 52.24
CA LYS A 418 -35.42 -6.26 52.55
C LYS A 418 -34.68 -7.07 51.46
N LEU A 419 -34.12 -8.22 51.85
CA LEU A 419 -33.60 -9.24 50.94
C LEU A 419 -34.66 -9.66 49.91
N TYR A 420 -34.34 -9.66 48.62
CA TYR A 420 -35.23 -10.19 47.58
C TYR A 420 -34.76 -11.57 47.13
N THR A 421 -35.61 -12.58 47.35
CA THR A 421 -35.31 -14.00 47.11
C THR A 421 -36.24 -14.66 46.08
N ASN A 422 -37.37 -14.04 45.73
CA ASN A 422 -38.38 -14.63 44.85
C ASN A 422 -38.18 -14.17 43.40
N TRP A 423 -37.53 -15.03 42.62
CA TRP A 423 -37.21 -14.78 41.21
C TRP A 423 -37.70 -15.94 40.35
N THR A 424 -38.25 -15.65 39.18
CA THR A 424 -38.62 -16.65 38.17
C THR A 424 -37.80 -16.44 36.92
N ASP A 425 -37.19 -17.51 36.41
CA ASP A 425 -36.54 -17.50 35.10
C ASP A 425 -37.59 -17.40 33.99
N VAL A 426 -37.49 -16.34 33.19
CA VAL A 426 -38.34 -16.05 32.02
C VAL A 426 -37.56 -16.06 30.71
N SER A 427 -36.28 -16.46 30.74
CA SER A 427 -35.44 -16.51 29.54
C SER A 427 -35.87 -17.61 28.57
N SER A 428 -35.65 -17.37 27.27
CA SER A 428 -35.79 -18.40 26.24
C SER A 428 -34.71 -19.48 26.39
N SER A 429 -34.98 -20.68 25.87
CA SER A 429 -34.01 -21.79 25.83
C SER A 429 -32.78 -21.46 24.97
N ASP A 430 -32.96 -20.61 23.97
CA ASP A 430 -31.94 -20.30 22.96
C ASP A 430 -31.04 -19.11 23.36
N SER A 431 -31.37 -18.44 24.46
CA SER A 431 -30.61 -17.29 24.99
C SER A 431 -29.40 -17.74 25.81
N SER A 432 -28.26 -17.08 25.61
CA SER A 432 -27.07 -17.22 26.47
C SER A 432 -27.20 -16.48 27.81
N TRP A 433 -28.30 -15.74 28.01
CA TRP A 433 -28.63 -15.02 29.23
C TRP A 433 -29.80 -15.67 29.96
N THR A 434 -29.67 -15.86 31.28
CA THR A 434 -30.75 -16.17 32.21
C THR A 434 -31.40 -14.87 32.67
N THR A 435 -32.68 -14.66 32.39
CA THR A 435 -33.42 -13.45 32.76
C THR A 435 -34.39 -13.79 33.87
N LEU A 436 -34.17 -13.19 35.04
CA LEU A 436 -34.96 -13.37 36.24
C LEU A 436 -35.94 -12.22 36.39
N GLN A 437 -37.23 -12.53 36.41
CA GLN A 437 -38.30 -11.56 36.68
C GLN A 437 -38.75 -11.66 38.14
N ASN A 438 -39.07 -10.51 38.74
CA ASN A 438 -39.57 -10.45 40.11
C ASN A 438 -41.09 -10.72 40.12
N VAL A 439 -41.49 -11.86 40.69
CA VAL A 439 -42.88 -12.36 40.71
C VAL A 439 -43.84 -11.44 41.47
N ASN A 440 -43.32 -10.61 42.37
CA ASN A 440 -44.15 -9.92 43.36
C ASN A 440 -44.33 -8.41 43.14
N ASN A 441 -43.83 -7.81 42.04
CA ASN A 441 -44.11 -6.41 41.65
C ASN A 441 -43.99 -5.34 42.77
N PHE A 442 -43.23 -5.60 43.85
CA PHE A 442 -43.31 -4.78 45.07
C PHE A 442 -42.61 -3.43 44.99
N THR A 443 -41.93 -3.13 43.88
CA THR A 443 -41.58 -1.77 43.45
C THR A 443 -41.61 -1.73 41.93
N SER A 444 -42.38 -0.83 41.33
CA SER A 444 -42.49 -0.60 39.88
C SER A 444 -41.18 -0.07 39.23
N GLU A 445 -40.04 -0.37 39.82
CA GLU A 445 -38.73 0.21 39.50
C GLU A 445 -37.83 -0.83 38.81
N LEU A 446 -37.58 -2.00 39.41
CA LEU A 446 -36.72 -3.05 38.85
C LEU A 446 -37.56 -4.18 38.24
N GLU A 447 -37.50 -4.32 36.92
CA GLU A 447 -38.37 -5.23 36.16
C GLU A 447 -37.74 -6.63 36.01
N SER A 448 -36.47 -6.70 35.59
CA SER A 448 -35.76 -7.96 35.42
C SER A 448 -34.26 -7.82 35.64
N ILE A 449 -33.60 -8.93 36.02
CA ILE A 449 -32.15 -9.05 36.08
C ILE A 449 -31.72 -10.17 35.15
N SER A 450 -30.81 -9.89 34.23
CA SER A 450 -30.25 -10.86 33.30
C SER A 450 -28.81 -11.20 33.65
N LEU A 451 -28.46 -12.48 33.65
CA LEU A 451 -27.12 -12.99 33.95
C LEU A 451 -26.62 -13.92 32.85
N THR A 452 -25.36 -13.78 32.46
CA THR A 452 -24.66 -14.77 31.62
C THR A 452 -23.34 -15.15 32.28
N TYR A 453 -22.93 -16.41 32.10
CA TYR A 453 -21.69 -16.95 32.64
C TYR A 453 -20.70 -17.20 31.53
N CYS A 454 -19.59 -16.46 31.55
CA CYS A 454 -18.59 -16.42 30.49
C CYS A 454 -17.25 -17.00 30.94
N PHE A 455 -16.64 -17.80 30.08
CA PHE A 455 -15.30 -18.36 30.24
C PHE A 455 -14.37 -17.78 29.19
N THR A 456 -13.14 -17.48 29.59
CA THR A 456 -12.15 -16.90 28.69
C THR A 456 -10.89 -17.75 28.68
N ASN A 457 -10.38 -18.03 27.49
CA ASN A 457 -9.15 -18.78 27.28
C ASN A 457 -8.08 -17.85 26.71
N PHE A 458 -7.58 -16.92 27.54
CA PHE A 458 -6.59 -15.91 27.16
C PHE A 458 -5.13 -16.37 27.28
N GLY A 459 -4.89 -17.69 27.19
CA GLY A 459 -3.55 -18.26 27.26
C GLY A 459 -2.62 -17.64 26.22
N SER A 460 -1.40 -17.31 26.64
CA SER A 460 -0.38 -16.75 25.75
C SER A 460 0.93 -17.53 25.81
N ILE A 461 1.62 -17.59 24.67
CA ILE A 461 2.94 -18.17 24.54
C ILE A 461 3.82 -17.33 23.62
N ASP A 462 5.10 -17.24 23.94
CA ASP A 462 6.09 -16.67 23.04
C ASP A 462 6.67 -17.78 22.16
N THR A 463 6.47 -17.69 20.85
CA THR A 463 6.89 -18.72 19.89
C THR A 463 7.21 -18.14 18.52
N ASN A 464 7.82 -18.95 17.67
CA ASN A 464 8.14 -18.56 16.31
C ASN A 464 6.86 -18.55 15.45
N ILE A 465 6.46 -17.36 15.02
CA ILE A 465 5.27 -17.12 14.20
C ILE A 465 5.66 -16.84 12.76
N SER A 466 4.79 -17.25 11.83
CA SER A 466 4.89 -16.90 10.42
C SER A 466 3.61 -16.19 10.01
N VAL A 467 3.77 -14.97 9.52
CA VAL A 467 2.68 -14.03 9.27
C VAL A 467 2.82 -13.49 7.86
N SER A 468 1.70 -13.37 7.14
CA SER A 468 1.68 -12.91 5.75
C SER A 468 0.49 -12.01 5.43
N SER A 469 0.68 -11.10 4.48
CA SER A 469 -0.37 -10.30 3.85
C SER A 469 0.12 -9.71 2.53
N THR A 470 -0.84 -9.44 1.65
CA THR A 470 -0.65 -8.91 0.30
C THR A 470 -1.01 -7.43 0.18
N THR A 471 -1.62 -6.83 1.20
CA THR A 471 -2.14 -5.46 1.15
C THR A 471 -1.62 -4.62 2.30
N ASN A 472 -1.41 -3.32 2.03
CA ASN A 472 -1.21 -2.35 3.09
C ASN A 472 -2.50 -2.20 3.91
N ARG A 473 -2.32 -1.93 5.20
CA ARG A 473 -3.42 -1.68 6.13
C ARG A 473 -3.19 -0.36 6.86
N THR A 474 -4.23 0.08 7.56
CA THR A 474 -4.18 1.24 8.44
C THR A 474 -4.69 0.79 9.80
N GLU A 475 -3.96 1.12 10.85
CA GLU A 475 -4.37 0.82 12.21
C GLU A 475 -5.56 1.71 12.60
N PRO A 476 -6.66 1.13 13.11
CA PRO A 476 -7.83 1.92 13.44
C PRO A 476 -7.61 2.78 14.69
N GLU A 477 -8.37 3.85 14.79
CA GLU A 477 -8.42 4.74 15.95
C GLU A 477 -9.87 4.92 16.39
N LEU A 478 -10.07 5.13 17.70
CA LEU A 478 -11.39 5.51 18.21
C LEU A 478 -11.66 6.97 17.87
N GLN A 479 -12.80 7.25 17.24
CA GLN A 479 -13.19 8.60 16.85
C GLN A 479 -14.13 9.20 17.89
N GLY A 480 -13.90 10.45 18.29
CA GLY A 480 -14.82 11.18 19.15
C GLY A 480 -16.13 11.50 18.41
N LEU A 481 -17.27 11.25 19.03
CA LEU A 481 -18.57 11.67 18.50
C LEU A 481 -18.81 13.16 18.77
N SER A 482 -19.47 13.85 17.84
CA SER A 482 -19.78 15.30 17.94
C SER A 482 -20.67 15.65 19.14
N SER A 483 -21.33 14.67 19.74
CA SER A 483 -22.20 14.81 20.91
C SER A 483 -21.91 13.70 21.92
N GLY A 484 -21.52 14.07 23.15
CA GLY A 484 -21.29 13.13 24.24
C GLY A 484 -19.82 12.81 24.49
N THR A 485 -19.59 11.78 25.29
CA THR A 485 -18.26 11.27 25.68
C THR A 485 -17.98 9.87 25.11
N ASN A 486 -18.94 9.33 24.36
CA ASN A 486 -18.84 8.03 23.72
C ASN A 486 -17.92 8.12 22.50
N LEU A 487 -17.20 7.04 22.26
CA LEU A 487 -16.28 6.92 21.14
C LEU A 487 -16.88 5.99 20.09
N ASN A 488 -16.72 6.34 18.82
CA ASN A 488 -17.05 5.44 17.73
C ASN A 488 -15.99 4.33 17.64
N ALA A 489 -16.42 3.09 17.85
CA ALA A 489 -15.59 1.89 17.82
C ALA A 489 -15.70 1.07 16.53
N ASP A 490 -16.45 1.51 15.51
CA ASP A 490 -16.78 0.71 14.32
C ASP A 490 -15.55 0.12 13.63
N GLU A 491 -14.49 0.90 13.40
CA GLU A 491 -13.28 0.42 12.73
C GLU A 491 -12.47 -0.57 13.60
N VAL A 492 -12.45 -0.37 14.91
CA VAL A 492 -11.80 -1.28 15.88
C VAL A 492 -12.57 -2.60 15.96
N LEU A 493 -13.91 -2.54 16.04
CA LEU A 493 -14.77 -3.72 16.04
C LEU A 493 -14.65 -4.51 14.75
N ARG A 494 -14.54 -3.82 13.62
CA ARG A 494 -14.28 -4.42 12.31
C ARG A 494 -12.95 -5.17 12.31
N GLN A 495 -11.87 -4.55 12.81
CA GLN A 495 -10.57 -5.21 12.94
C GLN A 495 -10.63 -6.45 13.84
N LEU A 496 -11.35 -6.40 14.96
CA LEU A 496 -11.45 -7.48 15.96
C LEU A 496 -12.51 -8.55 15.64
N ASN A 497 -13.23 -8.45 14.52
CA ASN A 497 -14.38 -9.30 14.18
C ASN A 497 -15.53 -9.25 15.21
N ALA A 498 -15.70 -8.11 15.89
CA ALA A 498 -16.61 -7.96 17.02
C ALA A 498 -17.89 -7.16 16.67
N SER A 499 -18.11 -6.84 15.40
CA SER A 499 -19.33 -6.17 14.90
C SER A 499 -20.46 -7.15 14.51
N GLY A 500 -20.17 -8.46 14.43
CA GLY A 500 -21.13 -9.47 13.98
C GLY A 500 -21.22 -9.64 12.45
N THR A 501 -20.46 -8.86 11.68
CA THR A 501 -20.36 -9.02 10.23
C THR A 501 -19.21 -9.95 9.85
N ASN A 502 -19.47 -10.95 9.00
CA ASN A 502 -18.44 -11.87 8.51
C ASN A 502 -17.60 -11.20 7.41
N LEU A 503 -16.43 -10.69 7.78
CA LEU A 503 -15.47 -10.05 6.88
C LEU A 503 -14.19 -10.88 6.74
N THR A 504 -13.55 -10.81 5.58
CA THR A 504 -12.24 -11.42 5.32
C THR A 504 -11.12 -10.74 6.11
N LEU A 505 -9.98 -11.41 6.29
CA LEU A 505 -8.82 -10.84 7.01
C LEU A 505 -8.30 -9.58 6.30
N GLU A 506 -8.28 -9.59 4.97
CA GLU A 506 -7.86 -8.47 4.14
C GLU A 506 -8.81 -7.28 4.28
N GLU A 507 -10.12 -7.53 4.24
CA GLU A 507 -11.11 -6.47 4.48
C GLU A 507 -10.85 -5.88 5.84
N ARG A 508 -10.72 -6.69 6.90
CA ARG A 508 -10.48 -6.27 8.30
C ARG A 508 -9.15 -5.56 8.54
N GLY A 509 -8.20 -5.59 7.60
CA GLY A 509 -6.87 -5.03 7.80
C GLY A 509 -6.06 -5.80 8.83
N VAL A 510 -6.23 -7.13 8.90
CA VAL A 510 -5.54 -8.05 9.81
C VAL A 510 -4.64 -8.96 8.99
N LEU A 511 -3.48 -9.33 9.54
CA LEU A 511 -2.55 -10.22 8.85
C LEU A 511 -3.01 -11.68 8.97
N ALA A 512 -2.67 -12.53 8.00
CA ALA A 512 -2.91 -13.95 8.11
C ALA A 512 -1.81 -14.61 8.96
N LEU A 513 -2.20 -15.31 10.01
CA LEU A 513 -1.31 -16.16 10.79
C LEU A 513 -1.26 -17.56 10.16
N ASN A 514 -0.05 -18.03 9.83
CA ASN A 514 0.10 -19.39 9.31
C ASN A 514 -0.12 -20.41 10.43
N TYR A 515 -1.08 -21.30 10.22
CA TYR A 515 -1.39 -22.36 11.18
C TYR A 515 -0.18 -23.27 11.39
N SER A 516 0.20 -23.44 12.65
CA SER A 516 1.08 -24.52 13.07
C SER A 516 0.36 -25.35 14.12
N ASN A 517 0.69 -26.63 14.22
CA ASN A 517 0.07 -27.49 15.22
C ASN A 517 0.56 -27.08 16.62
N TRP A 518 -0.18 -26.17 17.26
CA TRP A 518 0.17 -25.61 18.56
C TRP A 518 -0.15 -26.55 19.72
N THR A 519 -0.82 -27.68 19.48
CA THR A 519 -1.24 -28.66 20.52
C THR A 519 -0.06 -29.32 21.25
N GLY A 520 1.16 -29.17 20.74
CA GLY A 520 2.40 -29.70 21.32
C GLY A 520 3.22 -28.69 22.12
N LEU A 521 2.76 -27.44 22.25
CA LEU A 521 3.45 -26.40 23.00
C LEU A 521 3.15 -26.52 24.50
N THR A 522 3.89 -27.36 25.21
CA THR A 522 3.78 -27.55 26.67
C THR A 522 4.96 -26.92 27.41
N LEU A 523 4.72 -26.36 28.61
CA LEU A 523 5.81 -26.10 29.56
C LEU A 523 6.50 -27.43 29.90
N GLY A 524 7.83 -27.45 29.85
CA GLY A 524 8.62 -28.56 30.43
C GLY A 524 8.26 -28.78 31.89
N SER A 525 8.33 -30.01 32.38
CA SER A 525 7.75 -30.51 33.64
C SER A 525 8.39 -30.00 34.94
N GLN A 526 8.94 -28.80 34.97
CA GLN A 526 9.33 -28.10 36.18
C GLN A 526 8.78 -26.69 36.10
N TYR A 527 8.13 -26.22 37.18
CA TYR A 527 8.01 -24.81 37.53
C TYR A 527 9.41 -24.25 37.77
N ASP A 528 10.27 -24.33 36.76
CA ASP A 528 11.62 -23.88 36.87
C ASP A 528 11.53 -22.37 36.84
N THR A 529 11.70 -21.79 38.02
CA THR A 529 12.07 -20.40 38.30
C THR A 529 13.24 -19.89 37.45
N SER A 530 13.79 -20.72 36.56
CA SER A 530 14.66 -20.35 35.47
C SER A 530 14.03 -19.30 34.52
N ILE A 531 14.74 -18.19 34.48
CA ILE A 531 14.99 -17.17 33.44
C ILE A 531 14.59 -17.49 31.97
N ASN A 532 14.23 -18.73 31.59
CA ASN A 532 13.89 -19.16 30.23
C ASN A 532 12.54 -19.94 30.13
N SER A 533 11.56 -19.68 30.99
CA SER A 533 10.23 -20.30 30.87
C SER A 533 9.52 -19.87 29.57
N SER A 534 8.83 -20.78 28.89
CA SER A 534 8.00 -20.49 27.70
C SER A 534 6.71 -19.69 28.01
N VAL A 535 6.56 -19.17 29.23
CA VAL A 535 5.43 -18.33 29.64
C VAL A 535 5.67 -16.91 29.14
N THR A 536 4.66 -16.31 28.49
CA THR A 536 4.69 -14.91 28.07
C THR A 536 4.70 -13.99 29.29
N GLN A 537 5.89 -13.61 29.74
CA GLN A 537 6.09 -12.74 30.90
C GLN A 537 5.61 -11.30 30.64
N ILE A 538 5.71 -10.86 29.38
CA ILE A 538 5.34 -9.49 28.98
C ILE A 538 3.84 -9.21 29.07
N LEU A 539 2.98 -10.22 29.16
CA LEU A 539 1.54 -10.05 29.42
C LEU A 539 1.17 -10.24 30.90
N GLY A 540 2.12 -10.59 31.78
CA GLY A 540 1.86 -10.76 33.21
C GLY A 540 1.66 -9.43 33.96
N GLY A 541 0.54 -9.25 34.68
CA GLY A 541 0.22 -8.03 35.44
C GLY A 541 -0.50 -8.31 36.76
N THR A 542 -0.51 -7.34 37.70
CA THR A 542 -1.32 -7.38 38.95
C THR A 542 -2.66 -6.68 38.80
N TYR A 543 -2.73 -5.66 37.92
CA TYR A 543 -3.89 -4.79 37.75
C TYR A 543 -4.50 -4.99 36.36
N GLY A 544 -5.74 -5.50 36.34
CA GLY A 544 -6.52 -5.78 35.13
C GLY A 544 -7.93 -6.24 35.51
N LEU A 545 -8.66 -6.82 34.55
CA LEU A 545 -10.00 -7.38 34.75
C LEU A 545 -9.96 -8.74 35.48
N GLY A 546 -9.24 -8.85 36.60
CA GLY A 546 -9.18 -10.05 37.45
C GLY A 546 -8.77 -9.73 38.90
N MET A 547 -8.67 -10.74 39.78
CA MET A 547 -8.50 -10.51 41.23
C MET A 547 -7.04 -10.25 41.64
N VAL A 548 -6.84 -9.31 42.57
CA VAL A 548 -5.54 -9.05 43.22
C VAL A 548 -5.29 -10.08 44.33
N TYR A 549 -4.08 -10.64 44.40
CA TYR A 549 -3.67 -11.47 45.53
C TYR A 549 -3.46 -10.60 46.77
N GLN A 550 -4.48 -10.51 47.62
CA GLN A 550 -4.29 -10.11 49.01
C GLN A 550 -4.24 -11.35 49.89
N SER A 551 -3.26 -11.41 50.79
CA SER A 551 -3.14 -12.44 51.83
C SER A 551 -4.34 -12.48 52.80
N ASN A 552 -5.22 -11.47 52.75
CA ASN A 552 -6.49 -11.43 53.48
C ASN A 552 -7.66 -11.80 52.55
N PHE A 553 -7.97 -13.09 52.48
CA PHE A 553 -9.13 -13.65 51.77
C PHE A 553 -10.49 -13.03 52.16
N LEU A 554 -10.55 -12.37 53.32
CA LEU A 554 -11.76 -11.79 53.90
C LEU A 554 -12.07 -10.35 53.42
N SER A 555 -11.22 -9.75 52.59
CA SER A 555 -11.43 -8.38 52.11
C SER A 555 -11.03 -8.20 50.64
N PRO A 556 -11.68 -8.90 49.69
CA PRO A 556 -11.34 -8.79 48.27
C PRO A 556 -11.52 -7.37 47.76
N VAL A 557 -10.49 -6.84 47.10
CA VAL A 557 -10.48 -5.51 46.48
C VAL A 557 -11.30 -5.57 45.18
N GLN A 558 -12.20 -4.60 45.00
CA GLN A 558 -12.92 -4.28 43.75
C GLN A 558 -13.30 -5.50 42.89
N THR A 559 -14.37 -6.20 43.26
CA THR A 559 -14.76 -7.45 42.61
C THR A 559 -15.71 -7.29 41.42
N THR A 560 -16.04 -6.05 41.00
CA THR A 560 -17.00 -5.81 39.91
C THR A 560 -16.68 -4.56 39.10
N TRP A 561 -16.53 -4.72 37.78
CA TRP A 561 -16.33 -3.64 36.82
C TRP A 561 -17.64 -3.25 36.12
N ALA A 562 -17.86 -1.95 35.93
CA ALA A 562 -18.95 -1.42 35.14
C ALA A 562 -18.50 -1.28 33.68
N LEU A 563 -19.13 -2.03 32.78
CA LEU A 563 -18.80 -2.07 31.34
C LEU A 563 -19.60 -1.02 30.54
N CYS A 564 -19.71 0.19 31.07
CA CYS A 564 -20.52 1.28 30.54
C CYS A 564 -19.82 2.62 30.76
N THR A 565 -20.03 3.57 29.86
CA THR A 565 -19.39 4.88 29.87
C THR A 565 -20.06 5.82 30.86
N TYR A 566 -21.37 5.69 31.03
CA TYR A 566 -22.20 6.58 31.86
C TYR A 566 -22.60 6.00 33.21
N CYS A 567 -21.89 4.97 33.67
CA CYS A 567 -22.15 4.36 34.96
C CYS A 567 -21.50 5.15 36.10
N ALA A 568 -22.19 5.23 37.23
CA ALA A 568 -21.67 5.79 38.47
C ALA A 568 -20.52 4.90 38.96
N ILE A 569 -19.42 5.53 39.39
CA ILE A 569 -18.18 4.84 39.80
C ILE A 569 -17.77 5.32 41.20
N GLY A 570 -17.52 4.37 42.09
CA GLY A 570 -16.95 4.63 43.41
C GLY A 570 -17.86 5.33 44.42
N LYS A 571 -17.28 5.67 45.59
CA LYS A 571 -17.99 6.17 46.77
C LYS A 571 -18.23 7.69 46.77
N GLU A 572 -17.45 8.46 46.02
CA GLU A 572 -17.46 9.93 46.07
C GLU A 572 -18.46 10.58 45.09
N SER A 573 -18.96 9.83 44.11
CA SER A 573 -19.95 10.31 43.13
C SER A 573 -21.38 9.98 43.58
N VAL A 574 -21.86 10.57 44.68
CA VAL A 574 -23.23 10.30 45.20
C VAL A 574 -23.49 8.77 45.28
N GLY A 575 -22.55 8.06 45.92
CA GLY A 575 -22.31 6.62 45.71
C GLY A 575 -23.41 5.67 46.20
N ASP A 576 -24.24 5.22 45.27
CA ASP A 576 -25.17 4.08 45.41
C ASP A 576 -24.60 2.75 44.83
N THR A 577 -23.33 2.71 44.38
CA THR A 577 -22.70 1.50 43.78
C THR A 577 -21.25 1.31 44.24
N ASN A 578 -20.76 0.07 44.23
CA ASN A 578 -19.37 -0.28 44.56
C ASN A 578 -18.62 -0.88 43.35
N THR A 579 -19.00 -0.45 42.14
CA THR A 579 -18.36 -0.87 40.88
C THR A 579 -17.14 -0.02 40.56
N THR A 580 -16.15 -0.64 39.90
CA THR A 580 -15.02 0.05 39.27
C THR A 580 -15.37 0.48 37.85
N GLY A 581 -14.97 1.70 37.49
CA GLY A 581 -15.05 2.13 36.10
C GLY A 581 -13.90 1.54 35.30
N ILE A 582 -14.17 1.21 34.05
CA ILE A 582 -13.14 1.00 33.03
C ILE A 582 -13.02 2.26 32.16
N SER A 583 -11.99 2.33 31.32
CA SER A 583 -11.81 3.46 30.41
C SER A 583 -13.01 3.59 29.47
N GLY A 584 -13.37 4.83 29.12
CA GLY A 584 -14.46 5.11 28.17
C GLY A 584 -14.25 4.44 26.80
N ALA A 585 -12.99 4.18 26.41
CA ALA A 585 -12.65 3.40 25.22
C ALA A 585 -13.06 1.94 25.32
N LEU A 586 -12.70 1.25 26.41
CA LEU A 586 -13.07 -0.15 26.61
C LEU A 586 -14.60 -0.29 26.79
N SER A 587 -15.24 0.65 27.50
CA SER A 587 -16.71 0.70 27.62
C SER A 587 -17.38 0.90 26.26
N SER A 588 -16.89 1.82 25.43
CA SER A 588 -17.44 2.07 24.08
C SER A 588 -17.29 0.83 23.20
N ILE A 589 -16.12 0.17 23.21
CA ILE A 589 -15.89 -1.08 22.46
C ILE A 589 -16.86 -2.17 22.92
N PHE A 590 -17.02 -2.36 24.23
CA PHE A 590 -17.94 -3.37 24.76
C PHE A 590 -19.40 -3.10 24.37
N GLN A 591 -19.89 -1.89 24.65
CA GLN A 591 -21.28 -1.51 24.40
C GLN A 591 -21.60 -1.54 22.90
N SER A 592 -20.73 -0.97 22.05
CA SER A 592 -20.93 -1.01 20.59
C SER A 592 -20.86 -2.43 20.03
N SER A 593 -19.94 -3.27 20.50
CA SER A 593 -19.87 -4.67 20.08
C SER A 593 -21.14 -5.43 20.44
N LEU A 594 -21.61 -5.29 21.69
CA LEU A 594 -22.82 -5.97 22.16
C LEU A 594 -24.05 -5.51 21.39
N GLN A 595 -24.18 -4.21 21.11
CA GLN A 595 -25.31 -3.66 20.35
C GLN A 595 -25.30 -4.05 18.86
N GLN A 596 -24.12 -4.13 18.23
CA GLN A 596 -24.01 -4.47 16.81
C GLN A 596 -24.10 -5.98 16.56
N SER A 597 -23.36 -6.77 17.34
CA SER A 597 -23.24 -8.22 17.14
C SER A 597 -24.31 -9.04 17.86
N GLY A 598 -24.90 -8.51 18.95
CA GLY A 598 -25.75 -9.26 19.86
C GLY A 598 -25.02 -10.33 20.69
N SER A 599 -23.69 -10.46 20.52
CA SER A 599 -22.85 -11.48 21.18
C SER A 599 -22.05 -10.86 22.32
N THR A 600 -22.24 -11.40 23.51
CA THR A 600 -21.47 -11.04 24.71
C THR A 600 -20.07 -11.63 24.67
N ALA A 601 -19.92 -12.82 24.07
CA ALA A 601 -18.63 -13.46 23.89
C ALA A 601 -17.71 -12.64 22.97
N ASN A 602 -18.23 -12.14 21.84
CA ASN A 602 -17.49 -11.26 20.94
C ASN A 602 -17.10 -9.94 21.62
N ALA A 603 -18.03 -9.32 22.35
CA ALA A 603 -17.76 -8.07 23.08
C ALA A 603 -16.67 -8.23 24.15
N LEU A 604 -16.73 -9.32 24.93
CA LEU A 604 -15.72 -9.61 25.95
C LEU A 604 -14.37 -9.98 25.32
N SER A 605 -14.36 -10.77 24.24
CA SER A 605 -13.14 -11.10 23.49
C SER A 605 -12.45 -9.83 22.95
N ALA A 606 -13.22 -8.87 22.43
CA ALA A 606 -12.70 -7.60 21.94
C ALA A 606 -12.01 -6.78 23.04
N VAL A 607 -12.71 -6.54 24.15
CA VAL A 607 -12.19 -5.76 25.30
C VAL A 607 -10.92 -6.39 25.86
N LEU A 608 -10.93 -7.71 26.10
CA LEU A 608 -9.79 -8.41 26.66
C LEU A 608 -8.61 -8.45 25.68
N THR A 609 -8.86 -8.59 24.38
CA THR A 609 -7.81 -8.53 23.35
C THR A 609 -7.15 -7.16 23.33
N VAL A 610 -7.94 -6.08 23.30
CA VAL A 610 -7.42 -4.71 23.33
C VAL A 610 -6.59 -4.49 24.58
N MET A 611 -7.10 -4.87 25.75
CA MET A 611 -6.37 -4.73 27.01
C MET A 611 -5.01 -5.47 26.98
N ASN A 612 -4.95 -6.68 26.44
CA ASN A 612 -3.69 -7.43 26.28
C ASN A 612 -2.73 -6.75 25.29
N MET A 613 -3.24 -6.21 24.17
CA MET A 613 -2.41 -5.45 23.22
C MET A 613 -1.82 -4.19 23.87
N VAL A 614 -2.62 -3.46 24.64
CA VAL A 614 -2.14 -2.28 25.38
C VAL A 614 -1.02 -2.66 26.33
N GLN A 615 -1.20 -3.70 27.14
CA GLN A 615 -0.17 -4.20 28.04
C GLN A 615 1.11 -4.57 27.30
N TYR A 616 0.98 -5.33 26.20
CA TYR A 616 2.11 -5.75 25.39
C TYR A 616 2.90 -4.58 24.84
N TYR A 617 2.26 -3.63 24.13
CA TYR A 617 2.96 -2.55 23.46
C TYR A 617 3.47 -1.47 24.43
N THR A 618 2.81 -1.27 25.57
CA THR A 618 3.36 -0.44 26.66
C THR A 618 4.64 -1.05 27.22
N ARG A 619 4.69 -2.37 27.42
CA ARG A 619 5.87 -3.08 27.95
C ARG A 619 6.94 -3.39 26.90
N LEU A 620 6.61 -3.38 25.61
CA LEU A 620 7.53 -3.73 24.53
C LEU A 620 8.78 -2.85 24.51
N GLN A 621 8.66 -1.57 24.91
CA GLN A 621 9.81 -0.67 25.04
C GLN A 621 10.81 -1.10 26.12
N GLN A 622 10.35 -1.92 27.07
CA GLN A 622 11.13 -2.47 28.18
C GLN A 622 11.45 -3.96 27.95
N ALA A 623 11.13 -4.54 26.80
CA ALA A 623 11.51 -5.91 26.47
C ALA A 623 13.03 -6.07 26.43
N ASP A 624 13.54 -7.15 27.03
CA ASP A 624 14.96 -7.48 27.10
C ASP A 624 15.31 -8.87 26.53
N ILE A 625 14.28 -9.67 26.20
CA ILE A 625 14.45 -10.92 25.48
C ILE A 625 14.34 -10.64 23.98
N VAL A 626 15.41 -10.96 23.25
CA VAL A 626 15.53 -10.73 21.80
C VAL A 626 15.48 -12.04 21.02
N GLY A 627 14.87 -12.00 19.83
CA GLY A 627 14.75 -13.12 18.93
C GLY A 627 15.13 -12.72 17.49
N ASN A 628 15.63 -13.68 16.73
CA ASN A 628 15.89 -13.49 15.30
C ASN A 628 14.55 -13.35 14.56
N SER A 629 14.52 -12.44 13.60
CA SER A 629 13.35 -12.20 12.76
C SER A 629 13.73 -11.89 11.32
N SER A 630 12.86 -12.24 10.38
CA SER A 630 12.88 -11.83 8.99
C SER A 630 11.62 -11.03 8.70
N THR A 631 11.81 -9.77 8.29
CA THR A 631 10.72 -8.82 8.04
C THR A 631 10.75 -8.40 6.58
N THR A 632 9.58 -8.40 5.95
CA THR A 632 9.41 -8.02 4.54
C THR A 632 8.31 -6.98 4.47
N LEU A 633 8.62 -5.80 3.94
CA LEU A 633 7.67 -4.69 3.86
C LEU A 633 7.15 -4.51 2.43
N ILE A 634 5.95 -3.97 2.32
CA ILE A 634 5.37 -3.47 1.08
C ILE A 634 5.94 -2.07 0.86
N GLU A 635 6.76 -1.92 -0.17
CA GLU A 635 7.40 -0.66 -0.52
C GLU A 635 6.63 0.03 -1.65
N GLN A 636 6.57 1.36 -1.59
CA GLN A 636 5.99 2.17 -2.65
C GLN A 636 7.11 2.54 -3.64
N GLN A 637 7.09 1.95 -4.83
CA GLN A 637 8.13 2.15 -5.83
C GLN A 637 7.52 2.64 -7.15
N LEU A 638 8.32 3.39 -7.91
CA LEU A 638 7.92 3.88 -9.22
C LEU A 638 7.97 2.74 -10.24
N GLN A 639 6.81 2.37 -10.79
CA GLN A 639 6.66 1.30 -11.78
C GLN A 639 5.69 1.68 -12.90
N PRO A 640 5.67 0.97 -14.04
CA PRO A 640 4.76 1.28 -15.14
C PRO A 640 3.31 0.90 -14.76
N VAL A 641 2.44 1.90 -14.64
CA VAL A 641 1.02 1.72 -14.29
C VAL A 641 0.15 1.86 -15.54
N HIS A 642 0.49 2.80 -16.41
CA HIS A 642 -0.20 3.02 -17.68
C HIS A 642 0.66 2.56 -18.87
N ARG A 643 0.01 2.41 -20.03
CA ARG A 643 0.65 1.99 -21.29
C ARG A 643 0.46 3.01 -22.42
N THR A 644 -0.20 4.13 -22.15
CA THR A 644 -0.62 5.08 -23.18
C THR A 644 0.58 5.82 -23.77
N GLY A 645 1.53 6.22 -22.94
CA GLY A 645 2.81 6.78 -23.34
C GLY A 645 3.62 5.82 -24.22
N LEU A 646 3.80 4.57 -23.77
CA LEU A 646 4.53 3.54 -24.51
C LEU A 646 3.91 3.25 -25.89
N ILE A 647 2.58 3.12 -25.96
CA ILE A 647 1.86 2.90 -27.23
C ILE A 647 2.07 4.10 -28.17
N THR A 648 1.95 5.32 -27.65
CA THR A 648 2.13 6.56 -28.43
C THR A 648 3.56 6.66 -28.98
N VAL A 649 4.57 6.36 -28.17
CA VAL A 649 5.97 6.34 -28.60
C VAL A 649 6.23 5.27 -29.65
N THR A 650 5.68 4.07 -29.45
CA THR A 650 5.81 2.96 -30.41
C THR A 650 5.20 3.34 -31.76
N ALA A 651 4.00 3.95 -31.75
CA ALA A 651 3.34 4.44 -32.96
C ALA A 651 4.14 5.55 -33.66
N ALA A 652 4.65 6.53 -32.90
CA ALA A 652 5.47 7.61 -33.46
C ALA A 652 6.74 7.10 -34.14
N ILE A 653 7.40 6.10 -33.55
CA ILE A 653 8.60 5.47 -34.13
C ILE A 653 8.25 4.66 -35.38
N ALA A 654 7.16 3.90 -35.38
CA ALA A 654 6.71 3.17 -36.56
C ALA A 654 6.42 4.13 -37.73
N VAL A 655 5.75 5.25 -37.48
CA VAL A 655 5.52 6.31 -38.47
C VAL A 655 6.84 6.92 -38.95
N HIS A 656 7.79 7.19 -38.05
CA HIS A 656 9.10 7.72 -38.44
C HIS A 656 9.87 6.76 -39.35
N LEU A 657 9.93 5.47 -39.02
CA LEU A 657 10.58 4.45 -39.85
C LEU A 657 9.91 4.29 -41.22
N LEU A 658 8.57 4.38 -41.26
CA LEU A 658 7.83 4.41 -42.53
C LEU A 658 8.25 5.63 -43.38
N ILE A 659 8.37 6.81 -42.78
CA ILE A 659 8.83 8.01 -43.48
C ILE A 659 10.26 7.83 -44.01
N VAL A 660 11.18 7.33 -43.19
CA VAL A 660 12.59 7.08 -43.58
C VAL A 660 12.67 6.12 -44.76
N THR A 661 11.89 5.03 -44.74
CA THR A 661 11.85 4.04 -45.84
C THR A 661 11.25 4.62 -47.11
N VAL A 662 10.17 5.41 -47.02
CA VAL A 662 9.56 6.09 -48.17
C VAL A 662 10.52 7.12 -48.78
N VAL A 663 11.17 7.97 -47.97
CA VAL A 663 12.15 8.97 -48.45
C VAL A 663 13.33 8.29 -49.14
N SER A 664 13.88 7.24 -48.51
CA SER A 664 14.99 6.48 -49.09
C SER A 664 14.60 5.83 -50.42
N SER A 665 13.40 5.26 -50.51
CA SER A 665 12.89 4.63 -51.73
C SER A 665 12.67 5.64 -52.86
N ILE A 666 12.12 6.82 -52.55
CA ILE A 666 11.94 7.92 -53.52
C ILE A 666 13.31 8.38 -54.03
N PHE A 667 14.24 8.66 -53.13
CA PHE A 667 15.58 9.11 -53.51
C PHE A 667 16.27 8.11 -54.43
N LEU A 668 16.31 6.82 -54.06
CA LEU A 668 16.99 5.78 -54.85
C LEU A 668 16.35 5.55 -56.22
N SER A 669 15.02 5.64 -56.31
CA SER A 669 14.27 5.34 -57.54
C SER A 669 14.23 6.52 -58.52
N PHE A 670 14.16 7.75 -58.01
CA PHE A 670 13.87 8.92 -58.83
C PHE A 670 15.06 9.86 -59.05
N THR A 671 16.12 9.77 -58.24
CA THR A 671 17.35 10.57 -58.48
C THR A 671 18.35 9.79 -59.31
N LYS A 672 19.05 10.46 -60.23
CA LYS A 672 20.12 9.88 -61.07
C LYS A 672 21.46 10.55 -60.84
N PHE A 673 21.46 11.84 -60.54
CA PHE A 673 22.65 12.69 -60.57
C PHE A 673 23.04 13.23 -59.20
N SER A 674 22.30 12.90 -58.14
CA SER A 674 22.57 13.34 -56.78
C SER A 674 23.28 12.27 -55.96
N PHE A 675 24.36 12.69 -55.29
CA PHE A 675 25.12 11.91 -54.32
C PHE A 675 25.06 12.62 -52.98
N ILE A 676 24.81 11.87 -51.92
CA ILE A 676 24.68 12.39 -50.55
C ILE A 676 26.05 12.39 -49.87
N GLY A 677 26.37 13.46 -49.14
CA GLY A 677 27.62 13.55 -48.38
C GLY A 677 28.87 13.87 -49.20
N GLU A 678 28.75 14.11 -50.51
CA GLU A 678 29.88 14.46 -51.38
C GLU A 678 29.98 15.98 -51.58
N SER A 679 30.95 16.61 -50.93
CA SER A 679 31.14 18.07 -50.93
C SER A 679 31.58 18.60 -52.30
N TRP A 680 32.58 17.98 -52.91
CA TRP A 680 33.09 18.36 -54.24
C TRP A 680 32.04 18.20 -55.32
N HIS A 681 31.28 17.12 -55.28
CA HIS A 681 30.18 16.90 -56.20
C HIS A 681 29.11 17.98 -56.06
N THR A 682 28.82 18.41 -54.83
CA THR A 682 27.83 19.46 -54.57
C THR A 682 28.27 20.83 -55.08
N LEU A 683 29.54 21.18 -54.90
CA LEU A 683 30.10 22.44 -55.41
C LEU A 683 30.25 22.43 -56.94
N ALA A 684 30.70 21.32 -57.52
CA ALA A 684 30.86 21.17 -58.96
C ALA A 684 29.53 21.38 -59.71
N GLN A 685 28.42 20.91 -59.16
CA GLN A 685 27.10 21.10 -59.77
C GLN A 685 26.60 22.55 -59.75
N LEU A 686 27.07 23.37 -58.79
CA LEU A 686 26.81 24.81 -58.76
C LEU A 686 27.69 25.59 -59.73
N GLN A 687 28.76 24.98 -60.26
CA GLN A 687 29.72 25.61 -61.16
C GLN A 687 29.19 25.68 -62.61
N SER A 688 27.98 26.18 -62.80
CA SER A 688 27.35 26.28 -64.12
C SER A 688 27.52 27.65 -64.76
N ARG A 689 27.30 27.73 -66.07
CA ARG A 689 27.31 29.02 -66.81
C ARG A 689 26.32 30.04 -66.24
N ASP A 690 25.23 29.58 -65.63
CA ASP A 690 24.15 30.44 -65.14
C ASP A 690 24.38 30.87 -63.68
N VAL A 691 25.09 30.08 -62.87
CA VAL A 691 25.31 30.34 -61.43
C VAL A 691 26.70 30.94 -61.15
N MET A 692 27.72 30.63 -61.97
CA MET A 692 29.08 31.15 -61.82
C MET A 692 29.17 32.68 -61.75
N PRO A 693 28.47 33.47 -62.61
CA PRO A 693 28.53 34.93 -62.54
C PRO A 693 27.99 35.48 -61.22
N VAL A 694 26.98 34.82 -60.65
CA VAL A 694 26.42 35.17 -59.34
C VAL A 694 27.45 34.91 -58.26
N LEU A 695 28.03 33.71 -58.21
CA LEU A 695 29.06 33.34 -57.23
C LEU A 695 30.27 34.28 -57.24
N GLN A 696 30.68 34.77 -58.41
CA GLN A 696 31.77 35.74 -58.55
C GLN A 696 31.38 37.14 -58.07
N ALA A 697 30.14 37.56 -58.30
CA ALA A 697 29.65 38.89 -57.94
C ALA A 697 29.28 39.01 -56.45
N THR A 698 28.93 37.90 -55.79
CA THR A 698 28.41 37.88 -54.43
C THR A 698 29.42 37.39 -53.38
N ASN A 699 30.71 37.30 -53.73
CA ASN A 699 31.74 36.67 -52.89
C ASN A 699 31.99 37.37 -51.53
N THR A 700 31.56 38.63 -51.37
CA THR A 700 31.63 39.39 -50.11
C THR A 700 30.27 39.82 -49.57
N MET A 701 29.16 39.35 -50.17
CA MET A 701 27.81 39.76 -49.81
C MET A 701 27.18 38.77 -48.82
N ARG A 702 26.32 39.27 -47.91
CA ARG A 702 25.48 38.41 -47.04
C ARG A 702 24.28 37.86 -47.81
N ASP A 703 23.71 36.73 -47.39
CA ASP A 703 22.54 36.13 -48.07
C ASP A 703 21.37 37.11 -48.28
N GLY A 704 21.08 37.98 -47.30
CA GLY A 704 20.06 39.03 -47.45
C GLY A 704 20.44 40.15 -48.44
N GLU A 705 21.72 40.45 -48.58
CA GLU A 705 22.22 41.40 -49.59
C GLU A 705 22.21 40.77 -50.98
N VAL A 706 22.49 39.46 -51.08
CA VAL A 706 22.38 38.68 -52.32
C VAL A 706 20.93 38.62 -52.79
N GLU A 707 19.98 38.47 -51.87
CA GLU A 707 18.55 38.50 -52.19
C GLU A 707 18.15 39.83 -52.85
N ILE A 708 18.51 40.95 -52.24
CA ILE A 708 18.26 42.29 -52.79
C ILE A 708 18.96 42.45 -54.15
N TRP A 709 20.23 42.03 -54.25
CA TRP A 709 21.04 42.12 -55.47
C TRP A 709 20.44 41.33 -56.65
N LEU A 710 19.85 40.16 -56.37
CA LEU A 710 19.15 39.32 -57.35
C LEU A 710 17.78 39.86 -57.73
N GLN A 711 17.04 40.44 -56.76
CA GLN A 711 15.76 41.10 -56.99
C GLN A 711 15.91 42.34 -57.88
N GLU A 712 16.91 43.19 -57.61
CA GLU A 712 17.22 44.39 -58.42
C GLU A 712 17.50 44.04 -59.89
N ARG A 713 18.15 42.90 -60.13
CA ARG A 713 18.48 42.42 -61.48
C ARG A 713 17.37 41.57 -62.13
N HIS A 714 16.23 41.40 -61.46
CA HIS A 714 15.08 40.62 -61.94
C HIS A 714 15.41 39.14 -62.24
N VAL A 715 16.40 38.57 -61.52
CA VAL A 715 16.92 37.20 -61.73
C VAL A 715 16.53 36.25 -60.58
N SER A 716 16.02 36.79 -59.47
CA SER A 716 15.74 36.03 -58.24
C SER A 716 14.74 34.87 -58.43
N GLU A 717 13.72 35.10 -59.27
CA GLU A 717 12.65 34.13 -59.60
C GLU A 717 13.01 33.22 -60.80
N GLU A 718 14.24 33.29 -61.30
CA GLU A 718 14.65 32.41 -62.39
C GLU A 718 14.72 30.95 -61.91
N LYS A 719 13.91 30.11 -62.56
CA LYS A 719 13.85 28.68 -62.25
C LYS A 719 15.08 27.95 -62.77
N MET A 720 15.78 27.30 -61.85
CA MET A 720 16.97 26.48 -62.06
C MET A 720 16.62 25.00 -61.89
N THR A 721 17.16 24.12 -62.72
CA THR A 721 16.97 22.66 -62.62
C THR A 721 18.31 21.94 -62.68
N LEU A 722 18.46 20.83 -61.97
CA LEU A 722 19.64 19.98 -62.15
C LEU A 722 19.50 19.16 -63.44
N VAL A 723 20.43 19.33 -64.37
CA VAL A 723 20.45 18.65 -65.66
C VAL A 723 21.77 17.90 -65.81
N GLY A 724 21.74 16.66 -66.30
CA GLY A 724 22.94 15.86 -66.53
C GLY A 724 22.93 15.16 -67.89
N ARG A 725 24.06 15.21 -68.59
CA ARG A 725 24.33 14.46 -69.83
C ARG A 725 25.52 13.52 -69.58
N ASP A 726 25.48 12.32 -70.14
CA ASP A 726 26.47 11.26 -69.87
C ASP A 726 27.94 11.68 -70.17
N ASP A 727 28.14 12.70 -71.02
CA ASP A 727 29.47 13.17 -71.45
C ASP A 727 29.99 14.43 -70.72
N GLU A 728 29.12 15.26 -70.12
CA GLU A 728 29.49 16.58 -69.53
C GLU A 728 29.29 16.66 -68.00
N GLY A 729 28.75 15.62 -67.37
CA GLY A 729 28.38 15.65 -65.95
C GLY A 729 27.13 16.49 -65.67
N ALA A 730 26.63 16.43 -64.42
CA ALA A 730 25.44 17.18 -64.03
C ALA A 730 25.79 18.59 -63.54
N HIS A 731 24.95 19.57 -63.87
CA HIS A 731 25.10 20.97 -63.43
C HIS A 731 23.74 21.67 -63.33
N VAL A 732 23.65 22.69 -62.50
CA VAL A 732 22.43 23.51 -62.31
C VAL A 732 22.27 24.45 -63.49
N ARG A 733 21.14 24.42 -64.20
CA ARG A 733 20.93 25.25 -65.41
C ARG A 733 19.60 25.99 -65.38
N ARG A 734 19.57 27.19 -65.98
CA ARG A 734 18.36 28.00 -66.19
C ARG A 734 17.37 27.25 -67.08
N ARG A 735 16.13 27.14 -66.61
CA ARG A 735 15.05 26.48 -67.33
C ARG A 735 14.55 27.36 -68.49
N ARG A 736 14.50 26.83 -69.72
CA ARG A 736 13.80 27.47 -70.84
C ARG A 736 12.29 27.23 -70.73
N VAL A 737 11.50 28.29 -70.80
CA VAL A 737 10.03 28.23 -70.80
C VAL A 737 9.57 27.43 -72.03
N GLY A 738 8.91 26.28 -71.82
CA GLY A 738 8.24 25.51 -72.88
C GLY A 738 8.79 24.13 -73.27
N ALA A 739 9.87 23.62 -72.67
CA ALA A 739 10.41 22.28 -73.04
C ALA A 739 9.96 21.15 -72.08
N PRO A 740 9.44 20.01 -72.57
CA PRO A 740 9.15 18.83 -71.74
C PRO A 740 10.43 18.08 -71.32
N ILE A 741 10.38 17.49 -70.13
CA ILE A 741 11.52 16.83 -69.43
C ILE A 741 12.02 15.56 -70.14
N SER A 742 11.32 15.03 -71.14
CA SER A 742 11.73 13.82 -71.87
C SER A 742 12.78 14.04 -72.96
N MET A 743 13.27 15.27 -73.16
CA MET A 743 14.29 15.61 -74.17
C MET A 743 15.41 16.51 -73.63
N ILE A 744 15.78 16.37 -72.35
CA ILE A 744 16.99 17.00 -71.80
C ILE A 744 17.75 15.96 -70.96
#